data_AF-A0AAE0W464-F1
#
_entry.id   AF-A0AAE0W464-F1
#
_cell.length_a   1.000
_cell.length_b   1.000
_cell.length_c   1.000
_cell.angle_alpha   90.00
_cell.angle_beta   90.00
_cell.angle_gamma   90.00
#
_symmetry.space_group_name_H-M   'P 1'
#
loop_
_entity.id
_entity.type
_entity.pdbx_description
1 polymer ?
#
loop_
_entity_poly.entity_id
_entity_poly.type
_entity_poly.pdbx_seq_one_letter_code
_entity_poly.pdbx_strand_id
1 'polypeptide(L)'
;MTSVTLRTIIGVLFRENPVKLFKYIGPSSCRGLCTIVEPVTQSETEIQVKDFIPKITRIQGPYFQDSATFSEFLTDTFGRHHTYLRISLTEKCNLRCQYCMPEEGVDLTPKDKLLTSEEILKLSTVFVKEGITKIRLTGGEPLVRKDIVEIVAGLSSLRSHGLKTIAMTTNGITLGRKLPELKDAGLNALNISLDTLIPPKFELIARRKGWDKVMQGIEKALELGYDPVKVNCVVMRGTNEEEICDFVQFTKDKKIDVRFIEYMPFDGNRWNFKKMVPYKEMLDAIKLRWPDLEELMNDTNDTAKAFKVPGYMGQVGFITSMSEHFCGTCNRLRLTADGNLKVCLHGNAEVSLRDLIRNDVDDAELLTIIGAAVKRKKKQHAGMESLSKMKNRPMILIDGYIDEVINQFNYLRVDLPESNIFVISSDSLPNLGIYITSEQLRLLSSHVLYGTHRHASKVSIYHLWKGPNCRLSPIRLFHGGHIFLRKELEQDHDIKVSNEKVDSLKKSGSRSEYEGRNENNSNLTLTHVDVTGRMTMVDVGSKPETDRTAVASAIITLGFEAFQLVKENKIKKGDVLSVAQLAGIMAAKRTSELIPLCHNIHLTKIDVNLNLVDETKSIRITSLVKSSGKTGVEMEAITAVTIAAVTVYDMCKAVTREMVISDIRLIEKTGGQRGDYFAEK
;
A
#
# COMPACT_ATOMS: atom_id res chain seq x y z
N MET A 1 41.58 -2.66 -58.00
CA MET A 1 42.80 -2.97 -57.23
C MET A 1 42.71 -2.27 -55.87
N THR A 2 43.55 -2.70 -54.94
CA THR A 2 43.89 -2.15 -53.60
C THR A 2 43.94 -0.62 -53.48
N SER A 3 43.85 0.02 -52.30
CA SER A 3 43.40 -0.42 -50.95
C SER A 3 43.39 0.79 -49.98
N VAL A 4 42.24 1.19 -49.42
CA VAL A 4 42.17 2.15 -48.29
C VAL A 4 41.06 1.75 -47.32
N THR A 5 41.44 1.25 -46.14
CA THR A 5 40.58 0.83 -45.02
C THR A 5 41.44 0.89 -43.73
N LEU A 6 40.90 1.03 -42.50
CA LEU A 6 39.51 1.06 -42.06
C LEU A 6 39.32 2.12 -40.95
N ARG A 7 38.42 3.08 -41.15
CA ARG A 7 37.75 3.85 -40.08
C ARG A 7 36.24 3.75 -40.33
N THR A 8 35.45 3.79 -39.25
CA THR A 8 34.02 3.41 -39.22
C THR A 8 33.79 1.89 -39.22
N ILE A 9 32.65 1.48 -38.65
CA ILE A 9 32.19 0.10 -38.33
C ILE A 9 32.68 -0.39 -36.94
N ILE A 10 31.73 -0.96 -36.18
CA ILE A 10 31.78 -1.33 -34.74
C ILE A 10 31.84 -0.12 -33.78
N GLY A 11 30.80 0.05 -32.96
CA GLY A 11 30.72 1.09 -31.91
C GLY A 11 29.29 1.45 -31.52
N VAL A 12 28.38 1.53 -32.49
CA VAL A 12 26.93 1.62 -32.25
C VAL A 12 26.40 0.23 -31.88
N LEU A 13 26.56 -0.17 -30.61
CA LEU A 13 25.82 -1.28 -29.95
C LEU A 13 26.15 -1.37 -28.43
N PHE A 14 26.10 -0.24 -27.71
CA PHE A 14 26.23 -0.21 -26.24
C PHE A 14 25.08 0.55 -25.55
N ARG A 15 23.85 0.12 -25.88
CA ARG A 15 22.66 0.29 -25.04
C ARG A 15 21.94 -1.06 -24.97
N GLU A 16 22.21 -1.87 -23.93
CA GLU A 16 21.27 -2.83 -23.30
C GLU A 16 21.94 -3.66 -22.19
N ASN A 17 21.12 -4.07 -21.21
CA ASN A 17 21.29 -5.17 -20.23
C ASN A 17 22.67 -5.50 -19.60
N PRO A 18 22.88 -5.17 -18.32
CA PRO A 18 23.94 -5.75 -17.48
C PRO A 18 23.40 -6.89 -16.58
N VAL A 19 23.12 -8.08 -17.13
CA VAL A 19 22.79 -9.29 -16.34
C VAL A 19 23.49 -10.52 -16.94
N LYS A 20 24.22 -11.29 -16.11
CA LYS A 20 25.22 -12.32 -16.49
C LYS A 20 26.48 -11.66 -17.10
N LEU A 21 27.71 -12.02 -16.75
CA LEU A 21 28.22 -13.30 -16.24
C LEU A 21 29.40 -13.10 -15.27
N PHE A 22 29.47 -13.83 -14.17
CA PHE A 22 30.63 -13.86 -13.24
C PHE A 22 31.17 -15.29 -13.17
N LYS A 23 32.25 -15.63 -13.91
CA LYS A 23 33.04 -16.87 -13.76
C LYS A 23 34.29 -16.86 -14.64
N TYR A 24 35.41 -17.41 -14.11
CA TYR A 24 36.76 -17.44 -14.68
C TYR A 24 37.36 -16.02 -14.87
N ILE A 25 38.60 -15.70 -14.47
CA ILE A 25 39.85 -16.48 -14.39
C ILE A 25 40.58 -16.25 -13.04
N GLY A 26 41.45 -17.18 -12.62
CA GLY A 26 42.28 -17.10 -11.40
C GLY A 26 43.66 -16.43 -11.58
N PRO A 27 44.46 -16.25 -10.50
CA PRO A 27 45.68 -15.44 -10.53
C PRO A 27 46.92 -16.20 -11.03
N SER A 28 47.83 -15.53 -11.76
CA SER A 28 49.19 -16.04 -12.06
C SER A 28 50.18 -14.97 -12.55
N SER A 29 51.47 -15.22 -12.26
CA SER A 29 52.70 -14.64 -12.82
C SER A 29 53.00 -13.13 -12.68
N CYS A 30 54.16 -12.85 -12.07
CA CYS A 30 54.80 -11.53 -11.92
C CYS A 30 55.78 -11.22 -13.08
N ARG A 31 56.33 -9.99 -13.13
CA ARG A 31 57.77 -9.73 -13.45
C ARG A 31 58.19 -8.26 -13.25
N GLY A 32 59.30 -8.07 -12.51
CA GLY A 32 60.13 -6.85 -12.50
C GLY A 32 59.58 -5.64 -11.69
N LEU A 33 60.39 -4.90 -10.93
CA LEU A 33 61.76 -5.11 -10.43
C LEU A 33 61.88 -4.41 -9.05
N CYS A 34 62.73 -4.93 -8.17
CA CYS A 34 63.08 -4.27 -6.90
C CYS A 34 64.58 -3.93 -6.85
N THR A 35 64.98 -2.92 -6.08
CA THR A 35 66.39 -2.63 -5.76
C THR A 35 66.48 -1.98 -4.37
N ILE A 36 67.49 -2.37 -3.58
CA ILE A 36 67.71 -2.10 -2.13
C ILE A 36 69.23 -2.31 -1.88
N VAL A 37 69.94 -1.69 -0.94
CA VAL A 37 69.55 -0.74 0.15
C VAL A 37 70.15 0.66 -0.12
N GLU A 38 70.89 1.44 0.70
CA GLU A 38 71.43 1.37 2.08
C GLU A 38 71.57 2.81 2.65
N PRO A 39 71.46 3.08 3.98
CA PRO A 39 71.35 4.44 4.52
C PRO A 39 72.68 5.03 5.04
N VAL A 40 72.74 6.36 5.18
CA VAL A 40 73.84 7.12 5.81
C VAL A 40 73.26 8.16 6.79
N THR A 41 74.05 8.56 7.80
CA THR A 41 73.61 9.13 9.08
C THR A 41 73.63 10.66 9.21
N GLN A 42 72.70 11.17 10.04
CA GLN A 42 72.71 12.39 10.88
C GLN A 42 73.58 13.61 10.49
N SER A 43 72.92 14.77 10.43
CA SER A 43 73.35 15.99 11.15
C SER A 43 72.12 16.83 11.51
N GLU A 44 72.19 17.61 12.59
CA GLU A 44 71.08 18.42 13.12
C GLU A 44 71.19 19.90 12.71
N THR A 45 70.06 20.56 12.43
CA THR A 45 69.83 21.99 12.77
C THR A 45 68.38 22.39 12.51
N GLU A 46 67.82 23.27 13.34
CA GLU A 46 66.46 23.80 13.18
C GLU A 46 66.40 24.94 12.16
N ILE A 47 65.39 24.94 11.29
CA ILE A 47 64.98 26.13 10.51
C ILE A 47 63.45 26.26 10.57
N GLN A 48 62.97 27.48 10.82
CA GLN A 48 61.55 27.78 11.00
C GLN A 48 60.75 27.65 9.70
N VAL A 49 59.69 26.85 9.69
CA VAL A 49 58.73 26.82 8.57
C VAL A 49 57.66 27.90 8.75
N LYS A 50 58.05 29.13 8.44
CA LYS A 50 57.14 30.07 7.76
C LYS A 50 57.39 29.96 6.25
N ASP A 51 56.48 30.51 5.45
CA ASP A 51 56.60 30.65 4.00
C ASP A 51 56.62 29.34 3.16
N PHE A 52 55.70 28.41 3.46
CA PHE A 52 55.22 27.43 2.47
C PHE A 52 53.68 27.33 2.43
N ILE A 53 53.04 28.39 1.92
CA ILE A 53 51.65 28.33 1.43
C ILE A 53 51.69 28.27 -0.11
N PRO A 54 51.38 27.12 -0.75
CA PRO A 54 51.20 27.07 -2.19
C PRO A 54 50.00 27.93 -2.60
N LYS A 55 50.25 29.04 -3.31
CA LYS A 55 49.20 29.88 -3.87
C LYS A 55 48.37 29.05 -4.86
N ILE A 56 47.15 28.67 -4.48
CA ILE A 56 46.16 28.12 -5.41
C ILE A 56 45.78 29.23 -6.39
N THR A 57 46.54 29.30 -7.47
CA THR A 57 46.42 30.32 -8.50
C THR A 57 45.21 29.96 -9.36
N ARG A 58 44.27 30.90 -9.53
CA ARG A 58 43.08 30.69 -10.37
C ARG A 58 43.50 30.40 -11.81
N ILE A 59 43.51 29.13 -12.20
CA ILE A 59 43.55 28.72 -13.60
C ILE A 59 42.17 29.06 -14.18
N GLN A 60 42.08 30.20 -14.87
CA GLN A 60 40.92 30.51 -15.72
C GLN A 60 40.99 29.65 -16.98
N GLY A 61 40.57 28.38 -16.84
CA GLY A 61 40.14 27.60 -18.00
C GLY A 61 38.96 28.28 -18.69
N PRO A 62 38.76 28.07 -20.00
CA PRO A 62 37.62 28.63 -20.70
C PRO A 62 36.32 28.14 -20.07
N TYR A 63 35.46 29.08 -19.67
CA TYR A 63 34.12 28.79 -19.18
C TYR A 63 33.30 28.14 -20.32
N PHE A 64 33.25 26.82 -20.34
CA PHE A 64 32.11 26.15 -20.93
C PHE A 64 30.89 26.53 -20.08
N GLN A 65 29.93 27.21 -20.69
CA GLN A 65 28.60 27.41 -20.11
C GLN A 65 27.80 26.11 -20.25
N ASP A 66 28.31 25.04 -19.62
CA ASP A 66 27.58 23.78 -19.53
C ASP A 66 26.26 24.02 -18.78
N SER A 67 25.20 23.38 -19.25
CA SER A 67 23.83 23.62 -18.79
C SER A 67 23.74 23.45 -17.27
N ALA A 68 23.18 24.46 -16.58
CA ALA A 68 23.03 24.49 -15.13
C ALA A 68 22.53 23.14 -14.59
N THR A 69 23.42 22.46 -13.86
CA THR A 69 23.15 21.12 -13.30
C THR A 69 22.02 21.19 -12.29
N PHE A 70 21.09 20.24 -12.39
CA PHE A 70 19.95 20.14 -11.49
C PHE A 70 20.38 20.01 -10.02
N SER A 71 19.62 20.60 -9.08
CA SER A 71 20.04 20.75 -7.69
C SER A 71 20.31 19.43 -6.94
N GLU A 72 21.42 19.44 -6.20
CA GLU A 72 21.78 18.42 -5.20
C GLU A 72 20.85 18.39 -3.98
N PHE A 73 20.08 19.46 -3.71
CA PHE A 73 19.05 19.47 -2.67
C PHE A 73 17.78 18.73 -3.10
N LEU A 74 17.49 18.67 -4.40
CA LEU A 74 16.32 17.96 -4.96
C LEU A 74 16.68 16.62 -5.63
N THR A 75 17.90 16.12 -5.43
CA THR A 75 18.38 14.82 -5.94
C THR A 75 18.56 13.86 -4.78
N ASP A 76 17.99 12.65 -4.90
CA ASP A 76 18.05 11.63 -3.85
C ASP A 76 19.22 10.65 -4.02
N THR A 77 19.38 9.77 -3.02
CA THR A 77 20.42 8.73 -2.95
C THR A 77 20.31 7.62 -4.01
N PHE A 78 19.35 7.73 -4.95
CA PHE A 78 19.20 6.86 -6.11
C PHE A 78 19.36 7.63 -7.44
N GLY A 79 19.82 8.89 -7.40
CA GLY A 79 20.03 9.73 -8.57
C GLY A 79 18.74 10.26 -9.20
N ARG A 80 17.59 10.21 -8.49
CA ARG A 80 16.32 10.68 -9.04
C ARG A 80 16.17 12.19 -8.82
N HIS A 81 16.34 12.98 -9.87
CA HIS A 81 16.02 14.41 -9.85
C HIS A 81 14.53 14.65 -9.62
N HIS A 82 14.16 15.43 -8.60
CA HIS A 82 12.76 15.69 -8.26
C HIS A 82 12.26 16.98 -8.91
N THR A 83 11.73 16.88 -10.13
CA THR A 83 11.24 18.01 -10.93
C THR A 83 9.75 18.35 -10.74
N TYR A 84 9.02 17.62 -9.90
CA TYR A 84 7.57 17.73 -9.76
C TYR A 84 7.12 17.83 -8.28
N LEU A 85 6.62 19.01 -7.89
CA LEU A 85 6.01 19.26 -6.58
C LEU A 85 4.48 19.15 -6.67
N ARG A 86 3.85 18.51 -5.68
CA ARG A 86 2.41 18.59 -5.46
C ARG A 86 2.13 19.36 -4.16
N ILE A 87 1.34 20.41 -4.24
CA ILE A 87 0.95 21.25 -3.10
C ILE A 87 -0.53 21.03 -2.81
N SER A 88 -0.85 20.59 -1.60
CA SER A 88 -2.21 20.66 -1.09
C SER A 88 -2.52 22.06 -0.59
N LEU A 89 -3.68 22.59 -0.97
CA LEU A 89 -4.11 23.95 -0.64
C LEU A 89 -5.15 24.01 0.48
N THR A 90 -5.83 22.91 0.78
CA THR A 90 -6.86 22.82 1.83
C THR A 90 -7.25 21.37 2.06
N GLU A 91 -7.65 21.00 3.27
CA GLU A 91 -8.29 19.71 3.56
C GLU A 91 -9.78 19.69 3.18
N LYS A 92 -10.40 20.85 2.98
CA LYS A 92 -11.85 20.94 2.76
C LYS A 92 -12.23 20.35 1.41
N CYS A 93 -13.16 19.39 1.43
CA CYS A 93 -13.77 18.81 0.24
C CYS A 93 -15.29 18.98 0.27
N ASN A 94 -15.87 19.29 -0.89
CA ASN A 94 -17.32 19.33 -1.13
C ASN A 94 -17.94 17.94 -1.43
N LEU A 95 -17.12 16.88 -1.49
CA LEU A 95 -17.53 15.48 -1.63
C LEU A 95 -17.19 14.63 -0.39
N ARG A 96 -17.72 13.41 -0.31
CA ARG A 96 -17.42 12.41 0.73
C ARG A 96 -17.16 11.02 0.11
N CYS A 97 -16.26 10.99 -0.88
CA CYS A 97 -16.02 9.80 -1.71
C CYS A 97 -15.60 8.58 -0.90
N GLN A 98 -16.27 7.44 -1.11
CA GLN A 98 -16.14 6.22 -0.28
C GLN A 98 -14.68 5.72 -0.11
N TYR A 99 -13.85 5.88 -1.13
CA TYR A 99 -12.44 5.42 -1.15
C TYR A 99 -11.42 6.44 -0.58
N CYS A 100 -11.87 7.65 -0.25
CA CYS A 100 -11.01 8.79 0.09
C CYS A 100 -11.20 9.24 1.55
N MET A 101 -12.45 9.26 2.03
CA MET A 101 -12.80 9.67 3.39
C MET A 101 -14.11 8.99 3.86
N PRO A 102 -14.31 8.82 5.17
CA PRO A 102 -15.58 8.29 5.71
C PRO A 102 -16.73 9.31 5.55
N GLU A 103 -17.94 8.92 5.93
CA GLU A 103 -19.19 9.63 5.61
C GLU A 103 -19.34 10.91 6.43
N GLU A 104 -19.13 10.74 7.73
CA GLU A 104 -18.93 11.72 8.78
C GLU A 104 -17.84 12.76 8.44
N GLY A 105 -16.88 12.39 7.59
CA GLY A 105 -15.70 13.20 7.26
C GLY A 105 -14.54 12.94 8.23
N VAL A 106 -13.56 13.84 8.23
CA VAL A 106 -12.42 13.80 9.15
C VAL A 106 -12.33 15.13 9.89
N ASP A 107 -11.72 15.11 11.08
CA ASP A 107 -11.31 16.33 11.76
C ASP A 107 -10.36 17.14 10.87
N LEU A 108 -10.52 18.46 10.92
CA LEU A 108 -9.80 19.39 10.04
C LEU A 108 -8.85 20.28 10.85
N THR A 109 -7.69 20.53 10.30
CA THR A 109 -6.65 21.40 10.85
C THR A 109 -7.19 22.81 11.10
N PRO A 110 -6.94 23.40 12.29
CA PRO A 110 -7.21 24.81 12.57
C PRO A 110 -6.64 25.73 11.48
N LYS A 111 -7.38 26.81 11.15
CA LYS A 111 -7.04 27.67 9.99
C LYS A 111 -5.64 28.29 10.11
N ASP A 112 -5.25 28.63 11.33
CA ASP A 112 -3.92 29.12 11.73
C ASP A 112 -2.80 28.10 11.49
N LYS A 113 -3.05 26.80 11.66
CA LYS A 113 -2.10 25.71 11.36
C LYS A 113 -2.01 25.37 9.85
N LEU A 114 -2.80 26.00 8.97
CA LEU A 114 -2.69 25.83 7.51
C LEU A 114 -1.74 26.86 6.88
N LEU A 115 -1.20 26.52 5.70
CA LEU A 115 -0.40 27.44 4.89
C LEU A 115 -1.26 28.55 4.26
N THR A 116 -0.88 29.79 4.54
CA THR A 116 -1.32 30.99 3.83
C THR A 116 -0.81 31.00 2.38
N SER A 117 -1.39 31.87 1.55
CA SER A 117 -1.02 31.96 0.13
C SER A 117 0.37 32.56 -0.07
N GLU A 118 0.80 33.46 0.82
CA GLU A 118 2.16 33.98 0.86
C GLU A 118 3.19 32.88 1.18
N GLU A 119 2.94 32.08 2.22
CA GLU A 119 3.79 30.93 2.56
C GLU A 119 3.89 29.89 1.43
N ILE A 120 2.77 29.63 0.73
CA ILE A 120 2.74 28.76 -0.46
C ILE A 120 3.64 29.33 -1.57
N LEU A 121 3.60 30.64 -1.80
CA LEU A 121 4.44 31.30 -2.82
C LEU A 121 5.92 31.37 -2.40
N LYS A 122 6.24 31.64 -1.12
CA LYS A 122 7.62 31.58 -0.59
C LYS A 122 8.22 30.18 -0.80
N LEU A 123 7.55 29.14 -0.30
CA LEU A 123 8.00 27.75 -0.47
C LEU A 123 8.08 27.33 -1.95
N SER A 124 7.11 27.71 -2.77
CA SER A 124 7.15 27.42 -4.22
C SER A 124 8.31 28.11 -4.92
N THR A 125 8.68 29.33 -4.51
CA THR A 125 9.83 30.07 -5.07
C THR A 125 11.14 29.34 -4.79
N VAL A 126 11.35 28.89 -3.55
CA VAL A 126 12.51 28.07 -3.16
C VAL A 126 12.55 26.79 -4.00
N PHE A 127 11.44 26.04 -4.04
CA PHE A 127 11.37 24.79 -4.80
C PHE A 127 11.59 24.95 -6.32
N VAL A 128 11.08 26.04 -6.94
CA VAL A 128 11.25 26.29 -8.39
C VAL A 128 12.70 26.65 -8.72
N LYS A 129 13.37 27.48 -7.91
CA LYS A 129 14.78 27.85 -8.09
C LYS A 129 15.70 26.63 -8.16
N GLU A 130 15.43 25.60 -7.36
CA GLU A 130 16.19 24.34 -7.36
C GLU A 130 15.82 23.36 -8.49
N GLY A 131 14.88 23.72 -9.37
CA GLY A 131 14.54 22.94 -10.58
C GLY A 131 13.15 22.29 -10.60
N ILE A 132 12.22 22.65 -9.71
CA ILE A 132 10.82 22.23 -9.86
C ILE A 132 10.21 22.91 -11.11
N THR A 133 10.13 22.16 -12.20
CA THR A 133 9.52 22.60 -13.46
C THR A 133 8.00 22.38 -13.51
N LYS A 134 7.43 21.66 -12.52
CA LYS A 134 6.01 21.30 -12.47
C LYS A 134 5.45 21.38 -11.05
N ILE A 135 4.46 22.25 -10.85
CA ILE A 135 3.66 22.31 -9.62
C ILE A 135 2.27 21.76 -9.92
N ARG A 136 1.73 20.93 -9.03
CA ARG A 136 0.31 20.53 -9.05
C ARG A 136 -0.41 20.92 -7.77
N LEU A 137 -1.51 21.64 -7.93
CA LEU A 137 -2.45 22.00 -6.87
C LEU A 137 -3.43 20.86 -6.58
N THR A 138 -3.54 20.49 -5.30
CA THR A 138 -4.49 19.51 -4.76
C THR A 138 -5.12 20.03 -3.47
N GLY A 139 -5.85 19.17 -2.77
CA GLY A 139 -6.49 19.42 -1.49
C GLY A 139 -7.34 18.21 -1.12
N GLY A 140 -8.35 18.45 -0.28
CA GLY A 140 -9.63 17.77 -0.42
C GLY A 140 -10.28 18.17 -1.75
N GLU A 141 -10.54 19.46 -1.95
CA GLU A 141 -10.87 20.05 -3.27
C GLU A 141 -10.26 21.47 -3.37
N PRO A 142 -9.28 21.72 -4.27
CA PRO A 142 -8.63 23.03 -4.37
C PRO A 142 -9.60 24.16 -4.75
N LEU A 143 -10.65 23.91 -5.52
CA LEU A 143 -11.63 24.93 -5.91
C LEU A 143 -12.57 25.39 -4.77
N VAL A 144 -12.49 24.76 -3.59
CA VAL A 144 -13.15 25.25 -2.36
C VAL A 144 -12.34 26.39 -1.71
N ARG A 145 -11.04 26.53 -2.01
CA ARG A 145 -10.22 27.66 -1.56
C ARG A 145 -10.64 28.92 -2.33
N LYS A 146 -10.91 30.02 -1.61
CA LYS A 146 -11.44 31.26 -2.18
C LYS A 146 -10.41 31.92 -3.11
N ASP A 147 -9.19 32.05 -2.61
CA ASP A 147 -8.04 32.74 -3.20
C ASP A 147 -7.24 31.85 -4.18
N ILE A 148 -7.92 30.93 -4.86
CA ILE A 148 -7.32 29.94 -5.76
C ILE A 148 -6.77 30.57 -7.06
N VAL A 149 -7.34 31.69 -7.51
CA VAL A 149 -6.93 32.35 -8.76
C VAL A 149 -5.65 33.16 -8.52
N GLU A 150 -5.59 33.84 -7.38
CA GLU A 150 -4.46 34.60 -6.87
C GLU A 150 -3.23 33.70 -6.64
N ILE A 151 -3.44 32.49 -6.08
CA ILE A 151 -2.38 31.48 -5.96
C ILE A 151 -1.87 31.05 -7.34
N VAL A 152 -2.75 30.79 -8.32
CA VAL A 152 -2.34 30.40 -9.68
C VAL A 152 -1.57 31.54 -10.37
N ALA A 153 -2.03 32.78 -10.25
CA ALA A 153 -1.36 33.95 -10.81
C ALA A 153 0.02 34.17 -10.18
N GLY A 154 0.11 34.09 -8.84
CA GLY A 154 1.38 34.17 -8.12
C GLY A 154 2.37 33.09 -8.55
N LEU A 155 1.92 31.84 -8.70
CA LEU A 155 2.74 30.75 -9.23
C LEU A 155 3.14 30.98 -10.70
N SER A 156 2.29 31.61 -11.51
CA SER A 156 2.60 31.93 -12.91
C SER A 156 3.76 32.93 -13.03
N SER A 157 3.99 33.79 -12.03
CA SER A 157 5.19 34.65 -11.99
C SER A 157 6.50 33.83 -11.95
N LEU A 158 6.48 32.64 -11.32
CA LEU A 158 7.64 31.75 -11.18
C LEU A 158 8.04 31.06 -12.49
N ARG A 159 7.31 31.28 -13.59
CA ARG A 159 7.73 30.88 -14.94
C ARG A 159 9.08 31.50 -15.33
N SER A 160 9.33 32.71 -14.85
CA SER A 160 10.65 33.40 -14.92
C SER A 160 11.81 32.61 -14.30
N HIS A 161 11.52 31.75 -13.32
CA HIS A 161 12.48 30.91 -12.60
C HIS A 161 12.49 29.46 -13.09
N GLY A 162 11.84 29.16 -14.22
CA GLY A 162 11.86 27.82 -14.86
C GLY A 162 10.62 26.95 -14.63
N LEU A 163 9.59 27.43 -13.94
CA LEU A 163 8.31 26.70 -13.82
C LEU A 163 7.60 26.61 -15.19
N LYS A 164 7.38 25.39 -15.69
CA LYS A 164 6.77 25.14 -17.01
C LYS A 164 5.28 24.84 -16.90
N THR A 165 4.90 24.03 -15.91
CA THR A 165 3.54 23.50 -15.77
C THR A 165 2.94 23.83 -14.41
N ILE A 166 1.79 24.51 -14.43
CA ILE A 166 0.89 24.67 -13.29
C ILE A 166 -0.30 23.75 -13.57
N ALA A 167 -0.43 22.70 -12.76
CA ALA A 167 -1.47 21.69 -12.90
C ALA A 167 -2.46 21.75 -11.73
N MET A 168 -3.69 21.26 -11.93
CA MET A 168 -4.66 21.06 -10.84
C MET A 168 -5.22 19.63 -10.88
N THR A 169 -5.53 19.06 -9.71
CA THR A 169 -6.47 17.94 -9.62
C THR A 169 -7.71 18.37 -8.84
N THR A 170 -8.89 18.16 -9.42
CA THR A 170 -10.18 18.61 -8.89
C THR A 170 -11.26 17.56 -9.18
N ASN A 171 -12.34 17.52 -8.39
CA ASN A 171 -13.55 16.75 -8.69
C ASN A 171 -14.47 17.42 -9.71
N GLY A 172 -14.13 18.59 -10.24
CA GLY A 172 -14.83 19.21 -11.37
C GLY A 172 -16.13 19.95 -11.04
N ILE A 173 -16.78 19.72 -9.89
CA ILE A 173 -18.13 20.24 -9.56
C ILE A 173 -18.27 21.77 -9.63
N THR A 174 -17.16 22.50 -9.46
CA THR A 174 -17.13 23.97 -9.59
C THR A 174 -16.22 24.47 -10.73
N LEU A 175 -15.57 23.55 -11.46
CA LEU A 175 -14.54 23.85 -12.46
C LEU A 175 -15.07 24.71 -13.59
N GLY A 176 -16.20 24.34 -14.21
CA GLY A 176 -16.75 25.06 -15.38
C GLY A 176 -17.03 26.55 -15.14
N ARG A 177 -17.20 26.98 -13.88
CA ARG A 177 -17.34 28.41 -13.53
C ARG A 177 -16.01 29.13 -13.33
N LYS A 178 -15.01 28.47 -12.72
CA LYS A 178 -13.71 29.08 -12.40
C LYS A 178 -12.64 28.89 -13.48
N LEU A 179 -12.83 27.97 -14.41
CA LEU A 179 -11.78 27.59 -15.36
C LEU A 179 -11.31 28.73 -16.30
N PRO A 180 -12.15 29.69 -16.75
CA PRO A 180 -11.66 30.86 -17.48
C PRO A 180 -10.65 31.67 -16.65
N GLU A 181 -11.05 32.14 -15.46
CA GLU A 181 -10.19 32.88 -14.50
C GLU A 181 -8.86 32.14 -14.24
N LEU A 182 -8.93 30.82 -14.04
CA LEU A 182 -7.76 29.99 -13.74
C LEU A 182 -6.84 29.83 -14.96
N LYS A 183 -7.40 29.71 -16.17
CA LYS A 183 -6.61 29.64 -17.41
C LYS A 183 -5.87 30.94 -17.64
N ASP A 184 -6.56 32.07 -17.48
CA ASP A 184 -6.00 33.41 -17.69
C ASP A 184 -4.93 33.74 -16.63
N ALA A 185 -5.11 33.26 -15.39
CA ALA A 185 -4.08 33.29 -14.35
C ALA A 185 -2.87 32.36 -14.64
N GLY A 186 -2.96 31.45 -15.61
CA GLY A 186 -1.85 30.62 -16.10
C GLY A 186 -1.90 29.13 -15.76
N LEU A 187 -3.03 28.60 -15.30
CA LEU A 187 -3.24 27.15 -15.12
C LEU A 187 -3.24 26.45 -16.49
N ASN A 188 -2.26 25.58 -16.76
CA ASN A 188 -2.06 24.97 -18.08
C ASN A 188 -2.17 23.44 -18.11
N ALA A 189 -2.57 22.78 -17.02
CA ALA A 189 -2.88 21.34 -17.03
C ALA A 189 -3.98 20.96 -16.03
N LEU A 190 -4.86 20.03 -16.42
CA LEU A 190 -5.97 19.54 -15.59
C LEU A 190 -5.92 18.02 -15.43
N ASN A 191 -6.30 17.54 -14.24
CA ASN A 191 -6.83 16.20 -14.02
C ASN A 191 -8.17 16.33 -13.28
N ILE A 192 -9.24 15.82 -13.87
CA ILE A 192 -10.60 15.84 -13.30
C ILE A 192 -10.88 14.43 -12.76
N SER A 193 -11.23 14.29 -11.49
CA SER A 193 -11.64 12.99 -10.93
C SER A 193 -13.10 12.71 -11.27
N LEU A 194 -13.36 11.62 -11.98
CA LEU A 194 -14.69 11.12 -12.31
C LEU A 194 -14.63 9.60 -12.35
N ASP A 195 -15.24 8.96 -11.35
CA ASP A 195 -15.16 7.50 -11.15
C ASP A 195 -16.31 6.71 -11.80
N THR A 196 -17.22 7.39 -12.51
CA THR A 196 -18.37 6.77 -13.21
C THR A 196 -19.01 7.74 -14.21
N LEU A 197 -19.49 7.21 -15.33
CA LEU A 197 -20.31 7.88 -16.34
C LEU A 197 -21.82 7.75 -16.05
N ILE A 198 -22.21 6.99 -15.02
CA ILE A 198 -23.60 6.74 -14.63
C ILE A 198 -24.02 7.72 -13.51
N PRO A 199 -24.94 8.69 -13.74
CA PRO A 199 -25.20 9.76 -12.77
C PRO A 199 -25.70 9.29 -11.38
N PRO A 200 -26.62 8.29 -11.25
CA PRO A 200 -27.00 7.75 -9.95
C PRO A 200 -25.84 7.09 -9.20
N LYS A 201 -24.88 6.47 -9.92
CA LYS A 201 -23.71 5.85 -9.31
C LYS A 201 -22.70 6.91 -8.84
N PHE A 202 -22.62 8.07 -9.49
CA PHE A 202 -21.83 9.20 -8.99
C PHE A 202 -22.29 9.61 -7.60
N GLU A 203 -23.61 9.70 -7.37
CA GLU A 203 -24.16 10.02 -6.05
C GLU A 203 -23.82 8.94 -5.02
N LEU A 204 -23.81 7.66 -5.40
CA LEU A 204 -23.39 6.56 -4.53
C LEU A 204 -21.90 6.64 -4.15
N ILE A 205 -21.00 6.83 -5.13
CA ILE A 205 -19.55 6.86 -4.90
C ILE A 205 -19.13 8.12 -4.14
N ALA A 206 -19.66 9.29 -4.53
CA ALA A 206 -19.25 10.60 -4.03
C ALA A 206 -20.08 11.10 -2.83
N ARG A 207 -21.20 10.43 -2.52
CA ARG A 207 -22.22 10.78 -1.51
C ARG A 207 -22.86 12.16 -1.67
N ARG A 208 -22.78 12.76 -2.87
CA ARG A 208 -23.31 14.09 -3.20
C ARG A 208 -23.69 14.15 -4.67
N LYS A 209 -24.71 14.96 -4.99
CA LYS A 209 -25.07 15.32 -6.38
C LYS A 209 -23.97 16.18 -7.00
N GLY A 210 -23.72 16.02 -8.31
CA GLY A 210 -22.74 16.86 -9.00
C GLY A 210 -22.32 16.41 -10.41
N TRP A 211 -22.65 15.19 -10.84
CA TRP A 211 -22.19 14.59 -12.09
C TRP A 211 -22.26 15.53 -13.30
N ASP A 212 -23.42 16.18 -13.55
CA ASP A 212 -23.62 17.09 -14.69
C ASP A 212 -22.64 18.26 -14.69
N LYS A 213 -22.25 18.74 -13.51
CA LYS A 213 -21.29 19.83 -13.34
C LYS A 213 -19.86 19.37 -13.57
N VAL A 214 -19.54 18.10 -13.28
CA VAL A 214 -18.26 17.49 -13.63
C VAL A 214 -18.14 17.34 -15.14
N MET A 215 -19.20 16.85 -15.80
CA MET A 215 -19.26 16.74 -17.26
C MET A 215 -19.16 18.12 -17.93
N GLN A 216 -19.93 19.11 -17.48
CA GLN A 216 -19.78 20.51 -17.93
C GLN A 216 -18.36 21.05 -17.70
N GLY A 217 -17.70 20.65 -16.61
CA GLY A 217 -16.29 20.99 -16.36
C GLY A 217 -15.30 20.32 -17.34
N ILE A 218 -15.58 19.10 -17.79
CA ILE A 218 -14.80 18.38 -18.81
C ILE A 218 -15.00 19.03 -20.18
N GLU A 219 -16.25 19.26 -20.61
CA GLU A 219 -16.51 19.94 -21.89
C GLU A 219 -15.92 21.35 -21.89
N LYS A 220 -16.05 22.12 -20.80
CA LYS A 220 -15.46 23.46 -20.71
C LYS A 220 -13.94 23.47 -20.74
N ALA A 221 -13.28 22.40 -20.30
CA ALA A 221 -11.84 22.23 -20.45
C ALA A 221 -11.44 21.94 -21.91
N LEU A 222 -12.25 21.16 -22.65
CA LEU A 222 -12.05 20.92 -24.08
C LEU A 222 -12.29 22.20 -24.90
N GLU A 223 -13.39 22.93 -24.65
CA GLU A 223 -13.68 24.24 -25.26
C GLU A 223 -12.52 25.23 -25.07
N LEU A 224 -11.95 25.26 -23.86
CA LEU A 224 -10.83 26.15 -23.52
C LEU A 224 -9.47 25.63 -24.03
N GLY A 225 -9.42 24.52 -24.77
CA GLY A 225 -8.23 24.03 -25.44
C GLY A 225 -7.18 23.42 -24.52
N TYR A 226 -7.57 22.84 -23.38
CA TYR A 226 -6.65 22.06 -22.55
C TYR A 226 -6.32 20.73 -23.25
N ASP A 227 -5.06 20.55 -23.65
CA ASP A 227 -4.64 19.36 -24.39
C ASP A 227 -3.57 18.54 -23.63
N PRO A 228 -3.80 17.25 -23.32
CA PRO A 228 -5.10 16.58 -23.22
C PRO A 228 -5.78 16.83 -21.86
N VAL A 229 -7.11 16.90 -21.84
CA VAL A 229 -7.90 16.89 -20.60
C VAL A 229 -7.80 15.51 -19.97
N LYS A 230 -7.25 15.40 -18.75
CA LYS A 230 -7.10 14.10 -18.08
C LYS A 230 -8.28 13.84 -17.17
N VAL A 231 -8.92 12.68 -17.32
CA VAL A 231 -9.96 12.17 -16.42
C VAL A 231 -9.37 11.02 -15.62
N ASN A 232 -9.33 11.14 -14.29
CA ASN A 232 -8.88 10.09 -13.39
C ASN A 232 -10.09 9.30 -12.88
N CYS A 233 -10.04 7.97 -12.98
CA CYS A 233 -11.05 7.05 -12.46
C CYS A 233 -10.38 6.00 -11.56
N VAL A 234 -10.79 5.92 -10.29
CA VAL A 234 -10.35 4.86 -9.36
C VAL A 234 -11.24 3.65 -9.54
N VAL A 235 -10.67 2.55 -10.03
CA VAL A 235 -11.43 1.34 -10.34
C VAL A 235 -11.51 0.42 -9.12
N MET A 236 -12.74 0.04 -8.77
CA MET A 236 -13.10 -0.71 -7.57
C MET A 236 -14.12 -1.81 -7.92
N ARG A 237 -13.82 -3.05 -7.53
CA ARG A 237 -14.69 -4.20 -7.75
C ARG A 237 -16.01 -4.08 -6.97
N GLY A 238 -17.09 -4.60 -7.55
CA GLY A 238 -18.46 -4.44 -7.10
C GLY A 238 -18.90 -2.98 -7.07
N THR A 239 -18.31 -2.12 -7.91
CA THR A 239 -18.55 -0.67 -7.88
C THR A 239 -18.59 -0.05 -9.28
N ASN A 240 -17.51 -0.11 -10.05
CA ASN A 240 -17.38 0.58 -11.34
C ASN A 240 -16.49 -0.13 -12.37
N GLU A 241 -16.17 -1.41 -12.15
CA GLU A 241 -15.36 -2.20 -13.08
C GLU A 241 -16.05 -2.51 -14.41
N GLU A 242 -17.38 -2.45 -14.47
CA GLU A 242 -18.14 -2.69 -15.70
C GLU A 242 -18.05 -1.51 -16.68
N GLU A 243 -17.86 -0.30 -16.15
CA GLU A 243 -17.76 0.94 -16.93
C GLU A 243 -16.39 1.15 -17.58
N ILE A 244 -15.40 0.28 -17.35
CA ILE A 244 -14.04 0.41 -17.93
C ILE A 244 -14.12 0.59 -19.45
N CYS A 245 -14.91 -0.24 -20.15
CA CYS A 245 -15.07 -0.15 -21.60
C CYS A 245 -15.79 1.13 -22.03
N ASP A 246 -16.74 1.64 -21.25
CA ASP A 246 -17.49 2.84 -21.61
C ASP A 246 -16.66 4.11 -21.38
N PHE A 247 -15.75 4.08 -20.39
CA PHE A 247 -14.66 5.04 -20.25
C PHE A 247 -13.67 5.02 -21.42
N VAL A 248 -13.36 3.85 -22.01
CA VAL A 248 -12.60 3.81 -23.27
C VAL A 248 -13.43 4.44 -24.40
N GLN A 249 -14.71 4.06 -24.51
CA GLN A 249 -15.62 4.56 -25.54
C GLN A 249 -15.77 6.10 -25.51
N PHE A 250 -15.74 6.70 -24.32
CA PHE A 250 -15.77 8.14 -24.07
C PHE A 250 -14.58 8.91 -24.67
N THR A 251 -13.43 8.25 -24.89
CA THR A 251 -12.25 8.85 -25.54
C THR A 251 -12.31 8.90 -27.07
N LYS A 252 -13.32 8.26 -27.70
CA LYS A 252 -13.40 8.12 -29.16
C LYS A 252 -13.38 9.46 -29.88
N ASP A 253 -14.33 10.34 -29.57
CA ASP A 253 -14.59 11.57 -30.33
C ASP A 253 -14.11 12.83 -29.57
N LYS A 254 -13.23 12.67 -28.56
CA LYS A 254 -12.78 13.76 -27.67
C LYS A 254 -11.30 13.61 -27.30
N LYS A 255 -10.58 14.73 -27.13
CA LYS A 255 -9.18 14.79 -26.65
C LYS A 255 -9.07 14.55 -25.13
N ILE A 256 -9.50 13.38 -24.69
CA ILE A 256 -9.50 12.99 -23.27
C ILE A 256 -8.48 11.87 -23.03
N ASP A 257 -7.65 12.08 -22.01
CA ASP A 257 -6.79 11.07 -21.37
C ASP A 257 -7.60 10.42 -20.23
N VAL A 258 -8.22 9.25 -20.42
CA VAL A 258 -8.77 8.52 -19.26
C VAL A 258 -7.65 7.75 -18.57
N ARG A 259 -7.50 7.93 -17.26
CA ARG A 259 -6.45 7.31 -16.44
C ARG A 259 -7.09 6.47 -15.34
N PHE A 260 -7.14 5.16 -15.57
CA PHE A 260 -7.59 4.18 -14.60
C PHE A 260 -6.54 4.02 -13.49
N ILE A 261 -6.98 4.00 -12.24
CA ILE A 261 -6.12 3.94 -11.06
C ILE A 261 -6.51 2.73 -10.22
N GLU A 262 -5.54 1.87 -9.92
CA GLU A 262 -5.76 0.76 -8.98
C GLU A 262 -6.12 1.31 -7.60
N TYR A 263 -7.19 0.78 -7.00
CA TYR A 263 -7.58 1.09 -5.62
C TYR A 263 -6.40 0.80 -4.65
N MET A 264 -6.22 1.67 -3.64
CA MET A 264 -5.07 1.69 -2.74
C MET A 264 -5.47 1.71 -1.26
N PRO A 265 -4.64 1.13 -0.36
CA PRO A 265 -4.85 1.20 1.08
C PRO A 265 -4.54 2.60 1.64
N PHE A 266 -5.49 3.20 2.36
CA PHE A 266 -5.28 4.41 3.16
C PHE A 266 -6.07 4.34 4.47
N ASP A 267 -5.51 4.89 5.54
CA ASP A 267 -6.18 5.00 6.84
C ASP A 267 -7.57 5.65 6.68
N GLY A 268 -8.59 5.05 7.29
CA GLY A 268 -9.99 5.48 7.17
C GLY A 268 -10.77 4.99 5.94
N ASN A 269 -10.12 4.53 4.85
CA ASN A 269 -10.84 4.14 3.62
C ASN A 269 -11.45 2.72 3.61
N ARG A 270 -11.35 1.98 4.73
CA ARG A 270 -11.80 0.59 4.88
C ARG A 270 -11.27 -0.32 3.76
N TRP A 271 -9.97 -0.22 3.48
CA TRP A 271 -9.23 -1.02 2.51
C TRP A 271 -9.64 -2.50 2.51
N ASN A 272 -9.85 -3.05 1.31
CA ASN A 272 -10.16 -4.45 1.10
C ASN A 272 -9.56 -4.91 -0.23
N PHE A 273 -8.65 -5.89 -0.18
CA PHE A 273 -8.01 -6.45 -1.37
C PHE A 273 -9.02 -6.98 -2.41
N LYS A 274 -10.16 -7.54 -1.98
CA LYS A 274 -11.22 -8.00 -2.90
C LYS A 274 -11.83 -6.88 -3.74
N LYS A 275 -11.71 -5.61 -3.32
CA LYS A 275 -12.14 -4.43 -4.11
C LYS A 275 -11.10 -3.99 -5.15
N MET A 276 -9.87 -4.50 -5.14
CA MET A 276 -8.89 -4.15 -6.17
C MET A 276 -9.21 -4.84 -7.51
N VAL A 277 -9.11 -4.08 -8.59
CA VAL A 277 -9.04 -4.58 -9.97
C VAL A 277 -7.61 -4.30 -10.46
N PRO A 278 -6.77 -5.33 -10.67
CA PRO A 278 -5.40 -5.13 -11.13
C PRO A 278 -5.34 -4.61 -12.57
N TYR A 279 -4.28 -3.88 -12.90
CA TYR A 279 -4.00 -3.37 -14.25
C TYR A 279 -4.23 -4.40 -15.36
N LYS A 280 -3.69 -5.62 -15.21
CA LYS A 280 -3.83 -6.65 -16.23
C LYS A 280 -5.30 -7.02 -16.50
N GLU A 281 -6.12 -7.11 -15.46
CA GLU A 281 -7.55 -7.42 -15.60
C GLU A 281 -8.29 -6.30 -16.34
N MET A 282 -7.96 -5.04 -16.05
CA MET A 282 -8.52 -3.87 -16.76
C MET A 282 -8.07 -3.85 -18.23
N LEU A 283 -6.81 -4.19 -18.52
CA LEU A 283 -6.27 -4.27 -19.87
C LEU A 283 -6.90 -5.41 -20.68
N ASP A 284 -6.97 -6.61 -20.10
CA ASP A 284 -7.53 -7.81 -20.74
C ASP A 284 -9.03 -7.60 -21.07
N ALA A 285 -9.78 -6.94 -20.18
CA ALA A 285 -11.17 -6.54 -20.42
C ALA A 285 -11.33 -5.55 -21.59
N ILE A 286 -10.42 -4.58 -21.72
CA ILE A 286 -10.43 -3.64 -22.85
C ILE A 286 -10.04 -4.36 -24.15
N LYS A 287 -9.01 -5.22 -24.12
CA LYS A 287 -8.54 -5.97 -25.29
C LYS A 287 -9.57 -6.98 -25.82
N LEU A 288 -10.49 -7.45 -24.99
CA LEU A 288 -11.63 -8.27 -25.42
C LEU A 288 -12.60 -7.51 -26.35
N ARG A 289 -12.71 -6.17 -26.21
CA ARG A 289 -13.56 -5.30 -27.05
C ARG A 289 -12.80 -4.52 -28.12
N TRP A 290 -11.51 -4.26 -27.90
CA TRP A 290 -10.58 -3.64 -28.86
C TRP A 290 -9.25 -4.44 -28.91
N PRO A 291 -9.18 -5.52 -29.71
CA PRO A 291 -7.97 -6.36 -29.82
C PRO A 291 -6.74 -5.56 -30.27
N ASP A 292 -6.95 -4.59 -31.17
CA ASP A 292 -5.93 -3.73 -31.77
C ASP A 292 -5.51 -2.56 -30.86
N LEU A 293 -5.66 -2.68 -29.53
CA LEU A 293 -5.25 -1.66 -28.57
C LEU A 293 -3.71 -1.55 -28.50
N GLU A 294 -3.18 -0.45 -29.03
CA GLU A 294 -1.76 -0.13 -29.10
C GLU A 294 -1.22 0.40 -27.76
N GLU A 295 -0.03 -0.01 -27.34
CA GLU A 295 0.71 0.62 -26.22
C GLU A 295 1.51 1.81 -26.75
N LEU A 296 1.43 2.96 -26.08
CA LEU A 296 2.14 4.18 -26.46
C LEU A 296 3.49 4.29 -25.76
N MET A 297 4.44 4.98 -26.38
CA MET A 297 5.74 5.26 -25.78
C MET A 297 5.58 6.23 -24.60
N ASN A 298 5.91 5.75 -23.40
CA ASN A 298 5.81 6.51 -22.16
C ASN A 298 7.13 7.23 -21.84
N ASP A 299 7.06 8.46 -21.31
CA ASP A 299 8.22 9.17 -20.77
C ASP A 299 8.80 8.44 -19.55
N THR A 300 10.11 8.61 -19.28
CA THR A 300 10.80 7.88 -18.18
C THR A 300 10.12 8.05 -16.83
N ASN A 301 9.54 9.23 -16.57
CA ASN A 301 8.94 9.59 -15.29
C ASN A 301 7.40 9.53 -15.32
N ASP A 302 6.80 9.01 -16.41
CA ASP A 302 5.35 8.95 -16.50
C ASP A 302 4.77 7.92 -15.51
N THR A 303 3.60 8.23 -14.98
CA THR A 303 3.00 7.48 -13.86
C THR A 303 1.90 6.52 -14.32
N ALA A 304 1.49 6.64 -15.59
CA ALA A 304 0.51 5.76 -16.23
C ALA A 304 1.15 5.11 -17.45
N LYS A 305 0.90 3.82 -17.67
CA LYS A 305 1.15 3.18 -18.98
C LYS A 305 0.05 3.62 -19.94
N ALA A 306 0.38 4.37 -20.98
CA ALA A 306 -0.59 4.91 -21.95
C ALA A 306 -0.86 3.91 -23.09
N PHE A 307 -2.11 3.85 -23.53
CA PHE A 307 -2.62 2.98 -24.59
C PHE A 307 -3.64 3.73 -25.45
N LYS A 308 -3.79 3.34 -26.72
CA LYS A 308 -4.71 3.98 -27.66
C LYS A 308 -5.45 2.96 -28.51
N VAL A 309 -6.73 3.20 -28.73
CA VAL A 309 -7.53 2.51 -29.74
C VAL A 309 -7.30 3.20 -31.08
N PRO A 310 -6.93 2.50 -32.16
CA PRO A 310 -6.77 3.09 -33.49
C PRO A 310 -8.00 3.90 -33.92
N GLY A 311 -7.75 5.08 -34.51
CA GLY A 311 -8.80 6.01 -34.94
C GLY A 311 -9.49 6.82 -33.84
N TYR A 312 -9.27 6.54 -32.54
CA TYR A 312 -9.83 7.37 -31.46
C TYR A 312 -9.04 8.68 -31.32
N MET A 313 -9.70 9.77 -30.93
CA MET A 313 -9.05 11.06 -30.68
C MET A 313 -8.22 11.05 -29.40
N GLY A 314 -8.82 10.62 -28.29
CA GLY A 314 -8.19 10.52 -26.98
C GLY A 314 -7.33 9.27 -26.80
N GLN A 315 -7.06 8.93 -25.55
CA GLN A 315 -6.25 7.78 -25.15
C GLN A 315 -6.62 7.33 -23.73
N VAL A 316 -6.23 6.11 -23.38
CA VAL A 316 -6.42 5.57 -22.03
C VAL A 316 -5.06 5.28 -21.38
N GLY A 317 -5.03 5.07 -20.07
CA GLY A 317 -3.81 4.64 -19.40
C GLY A 317 -4.01 4.17 -17.98
N PHE A 318 -3.03 3.44 -17.47
CA PHE A 318 -3.17 2.69 -16.22
C PHE A 318 -2.11 3.10 -15.20
N ILE A 319 -2.54 3.60 -14.05
CA ILE A 319 -1.70 3.91 -12.90
C ILE A 319 -1.61 2.65 -12.03
N THR A 320 -0.53 1.90 -12.24
CA THR A 320 -0.20 0.59 -11.64
C THR A 320 0.30 0.70 -10.20
N SER A 321 -0.41 1.45 -9.36
CA SER A 321 0.02 1.81 -8.00
C SER A 321 0.42 0.61 -7.13
N MET A 322 -0.27 -0.51 -7.30
CA MET A 322 -0.23 -1.68 -6.41
C MET A 322 0.29 -2.95 -7.09
N SER A 323 0.15 -3.10 -8.41
CA SER A 323 0.67 -4.24 -9.18
C SER A 323 2.10 -4.05 -9.69
N GLU A 324 2.43 -2.89 -10.27
CA GLU A 324 3.72 -2.63 -10.93
C GLU A 324 4.23 -1.20 -10.61
N HIS A 325 4.95 -1.05 -9.50
CA HIS A 325 5.27 0.28 -8.96
C HIS A 325 6.30 1.07 -9.80
N PHE A 326 5.90 2.22 -10.33
CA PHE A 326 6.73 3.26 -10.98
C PHE A 326 7.75 3.98 -10.05
N CYS A 327 8.19 3.35 -8.96
CA CYS A 327 9.03 4.00 -7.95
C CYS A 327 10.44 4.35 -8.49
N GLY A 328 10.99 3.57 -9.42
CA GLY A 328 12.36 3.75 -9.94
C GLY A 328 12.63 5.12 -10.55
N THR A 329 11.62 5.79 -11.12
CA THR A 329 11.74 7.09 -11.81
C THR A 329 10.90 8.20 -11.14
N CYS A 330 10.55 8.01 -9.86
CA CYS A 330 9.62 8.88 -9.14
C CYS A 330 10.22 10.26 -8.76
N ASN A 331 10.07 11.22 -9.66
CA ASN A 331 10.48 12.63 -9.54
C ASN A 331 9.60 13.51 -8.62
N ARG A 332 8.75 12.91 -7.78
CA ARG A 332 7.70 13.62 -7.01
C ARG A 332 8.09 13.98 -5.59
N LEU A 333 7.74 15.20 -5.19
CA LEU A 333 7.65 15.68 -3.81
C LEU A 333 6.22 16.16 -3.50
N ARG A 334 5.85 16.18 -2.22
CA ARG A 334 4.54 16.67 -1.77
C ARG A 334 4.65 17.60 -0.57
N LEU A 335 3.94 18.73 -0.63
CA LEU A 335 3.69 19.65 0.46
C LEU A 335 2.20 19.52 0.85
N THR A 336 1.92 19.26 2.12
CA THR A 336 0.55 19.13 2.65
C THR A 336 -0.05 20.52 2.99
N ALA A 337 -1.36 20.61 3.25
CA ALA A 337 -2.01 21.91 3.53
C ALA A 337 -1.55 22.53 4.86
N ASP A 338 -1.13 21.70 5.81
CA ASP A 338 -0.44 22.06 7.06
C ASP A 338 1.06 22.37 6.87
N GLY A 339 1.58 22.24 5.66
CA GLY A 339 2.96 22.62 5.29
C GLY A 339 4.04 21.61 5.66
N ASN A 340 3.68 20.33 5.83
CA ASN A 340 4.64 19.25 5.97
C ASN A 340 5.13 18.74 4.59
N LEU A 341 6.44 18.56 4.46
CA LEU A 341 7.10 17.94 3.31
C LEU A 341 7.06 16.40 3.43
N LYS A 342 6.40 15.73 2.48
CA LYS A 342 6.43 14.28 2.29
C LYS A 342 7.19 13.92 1.01
N VAL A 343 8.28 13.17 1.16
CA VAL A 343 9.08 12.68 0.03
C VAL A 343 8.51 11.40 -0.62
N CYS A 344 7.51 10.78 0.01
CA CYS A 344 6.77 9.62 -0.49
C CYS A 344 5.32 9.65 0.01
N LEU A 345 4.37 9.18 -0.83
CA LEU A 345 2.95 9.08 -0.47
C LEU A 345 2.70 8.09 0.68
N HIS A 346 3.48 7.01 0.71
CA HIS A 346 3.41 5.93 1.71
C HIS A 346 4.58 5.99 2.71
N GLY A 347 5.11 7.20 2.98
CA GLY A 347 6.21 7.42 3.91
C GLY A 347 5.76 8.16 5.16
N ASN A 348 6.00 7.58 6.33
CA ASN A 348 5.62 8.14 7.64
C ASN A 348 6.47 9.35 8.06
N ALA A 349 7.67 9.52 7.48
CA ALA A 349 8.55 10.65 7.79
C ALA A 349 8.10 11.91 7.04
N GLU A 350 8.02 13.01 7.78
CA GLU A 350 7.57 14.33 7.34
C GLU A 350 8.47 15.41 7.96
N VAL A 351 8.48 16.61 7.40
CA VAL A 351 9.18 17.78 7.97
C VAL A 351 8.31 19.03 7.80
N SER A 352 8.02 19.74 8.90
CA SER A 352 7.16 20.93 8.85
C SER A 352 7.94 22.13 8.28
N LEU A 353 7.74 22.43 7.00
CA LEU A 353 8.33 23.62 6.38
C LEU A 353 7.60 24.89 6.83
N ARG A 354 6.30 24.80 7.16
CA ARG A 354 5.50 25.87 7.78
C ARG A 354 6.19 26.42 9.03
N ASP A 355 6.60 25.54 9.94
CA ASP A 355 7.14 25.99 11.22
C ASP A 355 8.57 26.53 11.07
N LEU A 356 9.35 26.04 10.11
CA LEU A 356 10.65 26.62 9.78
C LEU A 356 10.50 28.06 9.26
N ILE A 357 9.64 28.29 8.24
CA ILE A 357 9.47 29.64 7.67
C ILE A 357 8.76 30.63 8.61
N ARG A 358 8.09 30.16 9.67
CA ARG A 358 7.48 30.98 10.74
C ARG A 358 8.41 31.26 11.92
N ASN A 359 9.53 30.56 12.03
CA ASN A 359 10.63 30.85 12.96
C ASN A 359 11.80 31.55 12.22
N ASP A 360 11.51 32.22 11.10
CA ASP A 360 12.44 32.99 10.28
C ASP A 360 13.72 32.25 9.85
N VAL A 361 13.64 30.93 9.69
CA VAL A 361 14.71 30.11 9.09
C VAL A 361 14.97 30.58 7.65
N ASP A 362 16.23 30.80 7.31
CA ASP A 362 16.63 31.30 5.99
C ASP A 362 16.51 30.24 4.87
N ASP A 363 16.50 30.71 3.62
CA ASP A 363 16.31 29.85 2.45
C ASP A 363 17.43 28.77 2.32
N ALA A 364 18.65 29.01 2.81
CA ALA A 364 19.77 28.08 2.69
C ALA A 364 19.76 26.97 3.76
N GLU A 365 19.40 27.31 5.01
CA GLU A 365 19.11 26.31 6.04
C GLU A 365 17.86 25.48 5.66
N LEU A 366 16.80 26.14 5.17
CA LEU A 366 15.60 25.49 4.67
C LEU A 366 15.92 24.50 3.54
N LEU A 367 16.76 24.88 2.56
CA LEU A 367 17.24 23.99 1.50
C LEU A 367 18.07 22.82 2.03
N THR A 368 18.91 23.05 3.03
CA THR A 368 19.70 21.99 3.68
C THR A 368 18.78 20.95 4.35
N ILE A 369 17.73 21.40 5.03
CA ILE A 369 16.71 20.54 5.65
C ILE A 369 15.88 19.78 4.59
N ILE A 370 15.48 20.45 3.50
CA ILE A 370 14.81 19.81 2.36
C ILE A 370 15.69 18.72 1.75
N GLY A 371 16.97 19.01 1.50
CA GLY A 371 17.94 18.04 0.97
C GLY A 371 18.15 16.83 1.88
N ALA A 372 18.21 17.05 3.20
CA ALA A 372 18.27 15.96 4.18
C ALA A 372 17.01 15.08 4.17
N ALA A 373 15.82 15.66 3.94
CA ALA A 373 14.58 14.90 3.75
C ALA A 373 14.57 14.12 2.42
N VAL A 374 14.95 14.77 1.31
CA VAL A 374 15.05 14.17 -0.03
C VAL A 374 15.98 12.96 -0.04
N LYS A 375 17.17 13.08 0.56
CA LYS A 375 18.19 12.00 0.58
C LYS A 375 17.75 10.77 1.41
N ARG A 376 16.74 10.90 2.28
CA ARG A 376 16.08 9.79 3.01
C ARG A 376 14.99 9.06 2.22
N LYS A 377 14.64 9.51 1.00
CA LYS A 377 13.59 8.91 0.17
C LYS A 377 13.98 7.51 -0.30
N LYS A 378 13.30 6.48 0.22
CA LYS A 378 13.53 5.06 -0.13
C LYS A 378 13.41 4.80 -1.64
N LYS A 379 14.12 3.77 -2.14
CA LYS A 379 14.07 3.33 -3.54
C LYS A 379 12.63 3.06 -4.01
N GLN A 380 11.84 2.40 -3.18
CA GLN A 380 10.42 2.13 -3.39
C GLN A 380 9.68 2.12 -2.05
N HIS A 381 8.35 2.16 -2.07
CA HIS A 381 7.53 1.91 -0.89
C HIS A 381 7.50 0.43 -0.53
N ALA A 382 6.91 0.10 0.64
CA ALA A 382 6.73 -1.28 1.05
C ALA A 382 5.73 -2.03 0.13
N GLY A 383 5.76 -3.37 0.17
CA GLY A 383 4.78 -4.20 -0.53
C GLY A 383 3.37 -4.10 0.08
N MET A 384 2.36 -4.46 -0.69
CA MET A 384 0.93 -4.22 -0.40
C MET A 384 0.48 -4.64 1.02
N GLU A 385 0.83 -5.84 1.48
CA GLU A 385 0.46 -6.32 2.83
C GLU A 385 1.09 -5.52 3.98
N SER A 386 2.26 -4.93 3.74
CA SER A 386 2.95 -4.07 4.70
C SER A 386 2.37 -2.65 4.66
N LEU A 387 1.96 -2.15 3.50
CA LEU A 387 1.31 -0.84 3.37
C LEU A 387 0.02 -0.79 4.19
N SER A 388 -0.83 -1.82 4.10
CA SER A 388 -2.07 -1.92 4.88
C SER A 388 -1.88 -2.08 6.40
N LYS A 389 -0.63 -2.13 6.89
CA LYS A 389 -0.27 -2.24 8.32
C LYS A 389 0.58 -1.06 8.82
N MET A 390 0.95 -0.13 7.94
CA MET A 390 1.69 1.08 8.30
C MET A 390 0.71 2.23 8.56
N LYS A 391 0.66 2.76 9.80
CA LYS A 391 -0.06 4.01 10.12
C LYS A 391 0.36 5.09 9.14
N ASN A 392 -0.57 5.64 8.37
CA ASN A 392 -0.34 6.76 7.46
C ASN A 392 -1.43 7.83 7.72
N ARG A 393 -1.33 8.99 7.08
CA ARG A 393 -2.46 9.92 7.07
C ARG A 393 -3.55 9.35 6.13
N PRO A 394 -4.87 9.52 6.41
CA PRO A 394 -5.95 9.29 5.43
C PRO A 394 -5.71 10.02 4.11
N MET A 395 -6.28 9.62 2.96
CA MET A 395 -5.91 10.24 1.66
C MET A 395 -6.04 11.77 1.65
N ILE A 396 -7.15 12.31 2.16
CA ILE A 396 -7.41 13.75 2.34
C ILE A 396 -6.42 14.45 3.29
N LEU A 397 -5.75 13.68 4.16
CA LEU A 397 -4.74 14.11 5.13
C LEU A 397 -3.30 13.77 4.67
N ILE A 398 -3.06 12.90 3.69
CA ILE A 398 -1.81 13.00 2.91
C ILE A 398 -1.81 14.34 2.13
N ASP A 399 -2.93 15.07 2.14
CA ASP A 399 -3.10 16.46 1.77
C ASP A 399 -3.31 17.42 2.99
N GLY A 400 -3.17 17.00 4.27
CA GLY A 400 -3.44 17.83 5.49
C GLY A 400 -3.27 17.14 6.89
N TYR A 401 -3.26 17.85 8.02
CA TYR A 401 -2.54 17.42 9.25
C TYR A 401 -3.05 16.18 10.03
N ILE A 402 -2.18 15.63 10.90
CA ILE A 402 -2.52 14.95 12.18
C ILE A 402 -1.51 15.43 13.24
N ASP A 403 -1.96 15.99 14.38
CA ASP A 403 -1.11 16.28 15.55
C ASP A 403 -0.69 14.97 16.26
N GLU A 404 0.61 14.84 16.57
CA GLU A 404 1.20 14.21 17.79
C GLU A 404 2.68 13.84 17.58
N VAL A 405 3.59 14.83 17.71
CA VAL A 405 4.80 14.77 18.57
C VAL A 405 5.18 16.22 18.90
N ILE A 406 5.15 16.61 20.17
CA ILE A 406 5.75 17.86 20.65
C ILE A 406 7.13 17.56 21.24
N ASN A 407 8.11 18.40 20.88
CA ASN A 407 9.43 18.57 21.50
C ASN A 407 10.27 17.33 21.79
N GLN A 408 11.24 17.03 20.90
CA GLN A 408 12.55 16.56 21.37
C GLN A 408 13.74 17.00 20.49
N PHE A 409 13.70 18.24 19.98
CA PHE A 409 14.85 18.91 19.38
C PHE A 409 15.11 20.27 20.05
N ASN A 410 15.73 20.23 21.24
CA ASN A 410 16.47 21.39 21.72
C ASN A 410 17.70 21.56 20.83
N TYR A 411 17.63 22.45 19.85
CA TYR A 411 18.80 22.91 19.11
C TYR A 411 19.71 23.69 20.07
N LEU A 412 20.69 22.97 20.63
CA LEU A 412 21.78 23.57 21.39
C LEU A 412 22.66 24.34 20.40
N ARG A 413 22.34 25.62 20.20
CA ARG A 413 23.12 26.54 19.37
C ARG A 413 24.44 26.84 20.09
N VAL A 414 25.45 26.04 19.78
CA VAL A 414 26.82 26.24 20.24
C VAL A 414 27.62 26.82 19.10
N ASP A 415 27.76 28.14 19.08
CA ASP A 415 28.63 28.85 18.15
C ASP A 415 30.10 28.51 18.53
N LEU A 416 30.71 27.57 17.81
CA LEU A 416 32.12 27.19 17.99
C LEU A 416 32.99 27.91 16.94
N PRO A 417 34.08 28.59 17.36
CA PRO A 417 35.08 29.11 16.43
C PRO A 417 35.73 28.00 15.60
N GLU A 418 36.27 28.37 14.44
CA GLU A 418 36.96 27.43 13.55
C GLU A 418 38.18 26.77 14.22
N SER A 419 38.42 25.51 13.86
CA SER A 419 39.59 24.69 14.23
C SER A 419 39.79 24.38 15.73
N ASN A 420 39.31 23.22 16.17
CA ASN A 420 40.15 22.17 16.78
C ASN A 420 39.35 20.87 17.04
N ILE A 421 40.06 19.73 17.14
CA ILE A 421 39.47 18.42 17.47
C ILE A 421 39.56 18.20 18.98
N PHE A 422 38.43 17.93 19.63
CA PHE A 422 38.39 17.59 21.06
C PHE A 422 38.24 16.09 21.29
N VAL A 423 39.00 15.55 22.24
CA VAL A 423 38.84 14.19 22.77
C VAL A 423 38.16 14.28 24.13
N ILE A 424 36.97 13.68 24.26
CA ILE A 424 36.21 13.67 25.52
C ILE A 424 36.65 12.47 26.36
N SER A 425 37.21 12.73 27.54
CA SER A 425 37.46 11.69 28.57
C SER A 425 36.17 11.35 29.30
N SER A 426 36.02 10.08 29.71
CA SER A 426 34.91 9.61 30.57
C SER A 426 34.80 10.37 31.89
N ASP A 427 35.93 10.84 32.40
CA ASP A 427 36.10 11.19 33.82
C ASP A 427 35.56 12.60 34.15
N SER A 428 35.05 13.32 33.15
CA SER A 428 34.50 14.67 33.28
C SER A 428 32.95 14.74 33.28
N LEU A 429 32.26 13.62 33.03
CA LEU A 429 30.79 13.59 32.92
C LEU A 429 29.99 13.87 34.22
N PRO A 430 30.46 13.56 35.46
CA PRO A 430 29.64 13.76 36.66
C PRO A 430 29.19 15.20 36.92
N ASN A 431 30.00 16.20 36.54
CA ASN A 431 29.76 17.60 36.89
C ASN A 431 28.81 18.36 35.93
N LEU A 432 28.23 17.68 34.94
CA LEU A 432 27.29 18.27 33.96
C LEU A 432 25.85 17.76 34.07
N GLY A 433 25.56 16.81 34.97
CA GLY A 433 24.19 16.32 35.24
C GLY A 433 23.56 15.48 34.12
N ILE A 434 24.33 15.05 33.12
CA ILE A 434 23.83 14.31 31.95
C ILE A 434 23.84 12.80 32.22
N TYR A 435 22.66 12.21 32.40
CA TYR A 435 22.49 10.75 32.46
C TYR A 435 22.18 10.18 31.07
N ILE A 436 23.17 9.51 30.47
CA ILE A 436 23.03 8.82 29.17
C ILE A 436 22.62 7.36 29.41
N THR A 437 21.60 6.87 28.70
CA THR A 437 21.17 5.47 28.82
C THR A 437 22.06 4.52 28.00
N SER A 438 22.11 3.25 28.40
CA SER A 438 22.83 2.19 27.68
C SER A 438 22.34 1.97 26.24
N GLU A 439 21.11 2.39 25.93
CA GLU A 439 20.53 2.37 24.59
C GLU A 439 21.03 3.53 23.70
N GLN A 440 21.17 4.73 24.27
CA GLN A 440 21.77 5.88 23.57
C GLN A 440 23.25 5.63 23.21
N LEU A 441 24.00 4.97 24.10
CA LEU A 441 25.40 4.58 23.83
C LEU A 441 25.52 3.57 22.67
N ARG A 442 24.46 2.79 22.42
CA ARG A 442 24.34 1.83 21.30
C ARG A 442 24.03 2.50 19.96
N LEU A 443 23.34 3.65 19.98
CA LEU A 443 23.05 4.46 18.79
C LEU A 443 24.27 5.26 18.31
N LEU A 444 25.11 5.73 19.24
CA LEU A 444 26.38 6.39 18.92
C LEU A 444 27.39 5.44 18.26
N SER A 445 27.49 4.20 18.74
CA SER A 445 28.44 3.19 18.25
C SER A 445 28.05 2.55 16.91
N SER A 446 26.86 2.84 16.37
CA SER A 446 26.37 2.31 15.09
C SER A 446 26.48 3.29 13.91
N HIS A 447 26.97 4.51 14.12
CA HIS A 447 27.08 5.56 13.10
C HIS A 447 28.53 5.86 12.68
N VAL A 448 29.23 4.86 12.12
CA VAL A 448 30.53 5.07 11.43
C VAL A 448 30.45 4.62 9.98
N LEU A 449 30.43 5.63 9.11
CA LEU A 449 30.47 5.66 7.64
C LEU A 449 30.95 4.39 6.89
N TYR A 450 30.13 3.93 5.95
CA TYR A 450 30.60 3.24 4.74
C TYR A 450 30.81 4.25 3.60
N GLY A 451 31.96 4.93 3.59
CA GLY A 451 32.40 5.80 2.50
C GLY A 451 33.36 5.07 1.55
N THR A 452 33.03 4.98 0.26
CA THR A 452 33.84 4.20 -0.70
C THR A 452 34.95 5.01 -1.36
N HIS A 453 36.13 5.08 -0.73
CA HIS A 453 37.38 5.43 -1.43
C HIS A 453 38.53 4.49 -1.07
N ARG A 454 39.33 4.12 -2.09
CA ARG A 454 40.53 3.30 -1.91
C ARG A 454 41.69 4.18 -1.45
N HIS A 455 42.08 4.10 -0.19
CA HIS A 455 43.48 4.02 0.26
C HIS A 455 43.48 3.51 1.71
N ALA A 456 44.31 2.51 2.00
CA ALA A 456 44.30 1.85 3.30
C ALA A 456 45.16 2.62 4.32
N SER A 457 44.62 2.82 5.52
CA SER A 457 45.37 3.15 6.74
C SER A 457 44.62 2.55 7.93
N LYS A 458 45.30 1.74 8.73
CA LYS A 458 44.67 0.99 9.84
C LYS A 458 44.50 1.91 11.05
N VAL A 459 43.28 2.03 11.56
CA VAL A 459 43.04 2.54 12.91
C VAL A 459 43.04 1.36 13.88
N SER A 460 44.06 1.28 14.73
CA SER A 460 44.15 0.28 15.81
C SER A 460 43.74 0.92 17.13
N ILE A 461 42.74 0.35 17.82
CA ILE A 461 42.36 0.76 19.17
C ILE A 461 43.13 -0.10 20.17
N TYR A 462 43.93 0.54 21.03
CA TYR A 462 44.56 -0.10 22.19
C TYR A 462 43.61 -0.04 23.40
N HIS A 463 43.25 -1.20 23.96
CA HIS A 463 42.67 -1.27 25.30
C HIS A 463 43.76 -1.63 26.32
N LEU A 464 44.02 -0.70 27.26
CA LEU A 464 44.95 -0.88 28.37
C LEU A 464 44.23 -0.67 29.70
N TRP A 465 43.69 -1.74 30.27
CA TRP A 465 43.52 -1.81 31.73
C TRP A 465 43.59 -3.26 32.25
N LYS A 466 44.34 -3.44 33.33
CA LYS A 466 44.37 -4.66 34.15
C LYS A 466 44.28 -4.26 35.61
N GLY A 467 43.13 -4.51 36.24
CA GLY A 467 42.98 -4.54 37.70
C GLY A 467 42.99 -6.00 38.19
N PRO A 468 43.74 -6.35 39.25
CA PRO A 468 43.81 -7.73 39.72
C PRO A 468 42.64 -8.07 40.66
N ASN A 469 41.64 -8.84 40.18
CA ASN A 469 40.89 -9.88 40.95
C ASN A 469 39.65 -10.47 40.21
N CYS A 470 39.75 -10.79 38.91
CA CYS A 470 38.79 -11.70 38.26
C CYS A 470 39.50 -12.91 37.63
N ARG A 471 39.10 -14.12 38.05
CA ARG A 471 39.53 -15.38 37.41
C ARG A 471 38.67 -15.63 36.17
N LEU A 472 39.30 -16.05 35.07
CA LEU A 472 38.63 -16.35 33.81
C LEU A 472 38.40 -17.85 33.62
N SER A 473 37.21 -18.19 33.13
CA SER A 473 36.89 -19.45 32.43
C SER A 473 36.21 -19.09 31.09
N PRO A 474 36.40 -19.87 30.02
CA PRO A 474 36.29 -19.33 28.66
C PRO A 474 34.89 -19.39 28.05
N ILE A 475 34.52 -18.34 27.30
CA ILE A 475 33.48 -18.41 26.26
C ILE A 475 34.17 -18.56 24.91
N ARG A 476 33.88 -19.65 24.20
CA ARG A 476 34.34 -19.87 22.82
C ARG A 476 33.37 -19.20 21.83
N LEU A 477 33.93 -18.54 20.81
CA LEU A 477 33.19 -18.21 19.58
C LEU A 477 32.92 -19.49 18.78
N PHE A 478 31.69 -19.68 18.29
CA PHE A 478 31.41 -20.54 17.13
C PHE A 478 30.21 -20.05 16.32
N HIS A 479 30.23 -20.37 15.02
CA HIS A 479 29.15 -20.11 14.05
C HIS A 479 27.92 -21.00 14.30
N GLY A 480 26.73 -20.53 13.91
CA GLY A 480 25.54 -21.37 13.79
C GLY A 480 24.29 -20.56 13.41
N GLY A 481 23.44 -21.12 12.54
CA GLY A 481 22.11 -20.57 12.25
C GLY A 481 21.08 -20.96 13.32
N HIS A 482 19.97 -20.24 13.40
CA HIS A 482 18.91 -20.53 14.38
C HIS A 482 18.17 -21.84 14.05
N ILE A 483 18.40 -22.86 14.87
CA ILE A 483 17.45 -23.95 15.11
C ILE A 483 16.59 -23.54 16.32
N PHE A 484 15.26 -23.69 16.21
CA PHE A 484 14.40 -23.67 17.39
C PHE A 484 14.46 -25.04 18.07
N LEU A 485 14.82 -25.07 19.35
CA LEU A 485 14.70 -26.27 20.18
C LEU A 485 13.72 -26.07 21.34
N ARG A 486 13.03 -27.15 21.68
CA ARG A 486 12.06 -27.25 22.77
C ARG A 486 12.71 -26.97 24.12
N LYS A 487 11.88 -26.56 25.08
CA LYS A 487 12.11 -26.80 26.50
C LYS A 487 11.28 -28.02 26.90
N GLU A 488 11.92 -29.15 27.13
CA GLU A 488 11.26 -30.33 27.69
C GLU A 488 11.34 -30.30 29.23
N LEU A 489 10.26 -30.77 29.85
CA LEU A 489 10.19 -31.19 31.24
C LEU A 489 9.72 -32.64 31.17
N GLU A 490 10.57 -33.57 31.56
CA GLU A 490 10.22 -34.99 31.59
C GLU A 490 9.33 -35.27 32.80
N GLN A 491 8.23 -35.98 32.56
CA GLN A 491 7.69 -36.97 33.49
C GLN A 491 6.98 -38.05 32.66
N ASP A 492 7.26 -39.31 32.98
CA ASP A 492 6.92 -40.45 32.14
C ASP A 492 5.42 -40.72 32.02
N HIS A 493 5.01 -41.28 30.87
CA HIS A 493 4.24 -42.53 30.85
C HIS A 493 4.33 -43.19 29.45
N ASP A 494 4.91 -44.39 29.42
CA ASP A 494 5.24 -45.15 28.21
C ASP A 494 4.05 -46.02 27.74
N ILE A 495 3.53 -45.78 26.52
CA ILE A 495 2.79 -46.78 25.73
C ILE A 495 3.24 -46.70 24.28
N LYS A 496 3.87 -47.76 23.78
CA LYS A 496 4.29 -47.92 22.38
C LYS A 496 3.14 -48.49 21.54
N VAL A 497 2.93 -47.93 20.35
CA VAL A 497 2.08 -48.53 19.30
C VAL A 497 2.98 -49.12 18.23
N SER A 498 2.95 -50.45 18.08
CA SER A 498 3.69 -51.21 17.07
C SER A 498 2.76 -51.73 15.97
N ASN A 499 3.00 -51.33 14.73
CA ASN A 499 2.33 -51.92 13.57
C ASN A 499 2.97 -53.26 13.19
N GLU A 500 2.26 -54.37 13.35
CA GLU A 500 2.56 -55.62 12.64
C GLU A 500 1.28 -56.36 12.19
N LYS A 501 1.37 -56.94 10.99
CA LYS A 501 0.71 -58.17 10.54
C LYS A 501 -0.82 -58.27 10.70
N VAL A 502 -1.50 -57.82 9.65
CA VAL A 502 -2.63 -58.60 9.11
C VAL A 502 -2.09 -59.93 8.59
N ASP A 503 -2.49 -61.06 9.18
CA ASP A 503 -3.14 -62.14 8.42
C ASP A 503 -3.77 -63.24 9.30
N SER A 504 -4.76 -63.93 8.72
CA SER A 504 -5.26 -65.26 9.09
C SER A 504 -5.74 -65.54 10.53
N LEU A 505 -7.07 -65.63 10.68
CA LEU A 505 -7.70 -66.80 11.34
C LEU A 505 -9.12 -67.00 10.78
N LYS A 506 -9.49 -68.26 10.49
CA LYS A 506 -10.79 -68.66 9.90
C LYS A 506 -11.52 -69.61 10.86
N LYS A 507 -12.84 -69.77 10.67
CA LYS A 507 -13.75 -70.76 11.31
C LYS A 507 -14.15 -70.41 12.77
N SER A 508 -15.35 -70.74 13.27
CA SER A 508 -16.52 -71.42 12.66
C SER A 508 -17.81 -71.30 13.49
N GLY A 509 -18.95 -71.12 12.81
CA GLY A 509 -20.31 -71.53 13.26
C GLY A 509 -20.98 -70.68 14.35
N SER A 510 -22.32 -70.61 14.45
CA SER A 510 -23.40 -71.05 13.52
C SER A 510 -24.75 -70.44 13.91
N ARG A 511 -25.64 -70.18 12.92
CA ARG A 511 -27.13 -69.97 12.91
C ARG A 511 -27.88 -69.82 14.25
N SER A 512 -28.90 -68.96 14.37
CA SER A 512 -30.02 -68.78 13.41
C SER A 512 -30.58 -67.33 13.41
N GLU A 513 -30.83 -66.74 12.24
CA GLU A 513 -32.14 -66.57 11.55
C GLU A 513 -33.01 -65.38 12.02
N TYR A 514 -32.97 -64.31 11.23
CA TYR A 514 -34.14 -63.47 10.88
C TYR A 514 -33.86 -62.86 9.49
N GLU A 515 -34.46 -63.41 8.42
CA GLU A 515 -34.32 -62.89 7.06
C GLU A 515 -35.40 -61.83 6.77
N GLY A 516 -35.01 -60.70 6.15
CA GLY A 516 -35.88 -59.52 6.10
C GLY A 516 -35.50 -58.43 5.08
N ARG A 517 -35.06 -58.82 3.86
CA ARG A 517 -34.94 -57.98 2.65
C ARG A 517 -34.36 -56.55 2.80
N ASN A 518 -33.10 -56.37 2.38
CA ASN A 518 -32.83 -55.77 1.06
C ASN A 518 -31.34 -55.82 0.70
N GLU A 519 -31.05 -55.86 -0.59
CA GLU A 519 -29.70 -56.00 -1.15
C GLU A 519 -29.06 -54.63 -1.47
N ASN A 520 -27.75 -54.66 -1.78
CA ASN A 520 -27.00 -53.64 -2.51
C ASN A 520 -26.89 -52.23 -1.88
N ASN A 521 -25.92 -52.07 -0.97
CA ASN A 521 -25.29 -50.77 -0.69
C ASN A 521 -23.79 -50.76 -1.10
N SER A 522 -23.53 -51.31 -2.29
CA SER A 522 -22.20 -51.61 -2.84
C SER A 522 -21.76 -50.65 -3.95
N ASN A 523 -22.16 -49.37 -3.90
CA ASN A 523 -21.62 -48.30 -4.74
C ASN A 523 -21.87 -46.90 -4.16
N LEU A 524 -21.16 -46.54 -3.08
CA LEU A 524 -21.11 -45.16 -2.57
C LEU A 524 -20.13 -44.30 -3.39
N THR A 525 -20.47 -44.07 -4.66
CA THR A 525 -19.66 -43.24 -5.56
C THR A 525 -19.73 -41.77 -5.13
N LEU A 526 -18.59 -41.20 -4.71
CA LEU A 526 -18.48 -39.79 -4.33
C LEU A 526 -18.73 -38.88 -5.54
N THR A 527 -19.76 -38.04 -5.46
CA THR A 527 -20.24 -37.28 -6.63
C THR A 527 -19.31 -36.15 -7.08
N HIS A 528 -18.40 -35.70 -6.23
CA HIS A 528 -17.51 -34.55 -6.48
C HIS A 528 -16.07 -34.96 -6.83
N VAL A 529 -15.83 -36.21 -7.21
CA VAL A 529 -14.54 -36.67 -7.74
C VAL A 529 -14.70 -37.45 -9.04
N ASP A 530 -13.77 -37.28 -9.96
CA ASP A 530 -13.69 -38.05 -11.20
C ASP A 530 -13.11 -39.46 -10.97
N VAL A 531 -13.07 -40.27 -12.03
CA VAL A 531 -12.51 -41.64 -12.01
C VAL A 531 -11.00 -41.70 -11.70
N THR A 532 -10.32 -40.55 -11.60
CA THR A 532 -8.91 -40.42 -11.20
C THR A 532 -8.75 -39.85 -9.78
N GLY A 533 -9.86 -39.61 -9.07
CA GLY A 533 -9.88 -39.04 -7.72
C GLY A 533 -9.71 -37.52 -7.67
N ARG A 534 -9.76 -36.82 -8.81
CA ARG A 534 -9.64 -35.35 -8.85
C ARG A 534 -10.98 -34.71 -8.55
N MET A 535 -10.97 -33.63 -7.77
CA MET A 535 -12.18 -32.86 -7.46
C MET A 535 -12.82 -32.31 -8.74
N THR A 536 -14.13 -32.53 -8.90
CA THR A 536 -14.92 -32.05 -10.04
C THR A 536 -16.28 -31.51 -9.59
N MET A 537 -16.83 -30.57 -10.35
CA MET A 537 -18.17 -30.04 -10.09
C MET A 537 -19.22 -31.03 -10.62
N VAL A 538 -20.24 -31.30 -9.81
CA VAL A 538 -21.37 -32.14 -10.21
C VAL A 538 -22.17 -31.44 -11.31
N ASP A 539 -22.22 -31.98 -12.53
CA ASP A 539 -23.13 -31.43 -13.54
C ASP A 539 -24.60 -31.56 -13.09
N VAL A 540 -25.37 -30.49 -13.31
CA VAL A 540 -26.80 -30.38 -13.01
C VAL A 540 -27.63 -30.09 -14.26
N GLY A 541 -27.02 -29.84 -15.43
CA GLY A 541 -27.72 -29.37 -16.63
C GLY A 541 -28.87 -30.27 -17.09
N SER A 542 -28.68 -31.59 -16.97
CA SER A 542 -29.66 -32.64 -17.30
C SER A 542 -30.74 -32.90 -16.24
N LYS A 543 -30.66 -32.28 -15.06
CA LYS A 543 -31.65 -32.46 -13.98
C LYS A 543 -32.87 -31.57 -14.23
N PRO A 544 -34.09 -32.03 -13.90
CA PRO A 544 -35.28 -31.20 -13.97
C PRO A 544 -35.22 -30.09 -12.93
N GLU A 545 -35.82 -28.96 -13.25
CA GLU A 545 -36.08 -27.89 -12.29
C GLU A 545 -37.28 -28.29 -11.42
N THR A 546 -37.12 -28.16 -10.11
CA THR A 546 -38.21 -28.29 -9.15
C THR A 546 -38.05 -27.22 -8.09
N ASP A 547 -39.14 -26.85 -7.43
CA ASP A 547 -39.03 -26.11 -6.17
C ASP A 547 -38.23 -26.91 -5.15
N ARG A 548 -37.50 -26.17 -4.31
CA ARG A 548 -36.61 -26.67 -3.27
C ARG A 548 -36.87 -25.91 -1.99
N THR A 549 -36.97 -26.64 -0.88
CA THR A 549 -36.90 -26.05 0.46
C THR A 549 -35.81 -26.76 1.25
N ALA A 550 -35.07 -26.03 2.08
CA ALA A 550 -34.23 -26.60 3.12
C ALA A 550 -34.44 -25.84 4.43
N VAL A 551 -34.44 -26.57 5.54
CA VAL A 551 -34.44 -26.02 6.90
C VAL A 551 -33.20 -26.54 7.62
N ALA A 552 -32.43 -25.64 8.23
CA ALA A 552 -31.31 -26.01 9.08
C ALA A 552 -31.44 -25.40 10.48
N SER A 553 -30.71 -25.96 11.43
CA SER A 553 -30.63 -25.50 12.82
C SER A 553 -29.17 -25.39 13.25
N ALA A 554 -28.90 -24.52 14.22
CA ALA A 554 -27.71 -24.51 15.06
C ALA A 554 -28.10 -24.06 16.48
N ILE A 555 -27.26 -24.38 17.47
CA ILE A 555 -27.39 -23.87 18.84
C ILE A 555 -26.09 -23.15 19.19
N ILE A 556 -26.18 -22.01 19.88
CA ILE A 556 -25.03 -21.39 20.55
C ILE A 556 -25.35 -21.17 22.03
N THR A 557 -24.63 -21.88 22.90
CA THR A 557 -24.70 -21.71 24.35
C THR A 557 -23.86 -20.51 24.76
N LEU A 558 -24.42 -19.61 25.58
CA LEU A 558 -23.80 -18.33 25.93
C LEU A 558 -23.24 -18.28 27.36
N GLY A 559 -23.72 -19.14 28.26
CA GLY A 559 -23.51 -18.93 29.71
C GLY A 559 -24.37 -17.78 30.25
N PHE A 560 -24.47 -17.66 31.57
CA PHE A 560 -25.48 -16.80 32.22
C PHE A 560 -25.32 -15.31 31.86
N GLU A 561 -24.12 -14.75 32.02
CA GLU A 561 -23.88 -13.30 31.86
C GLU A 561 -24.17 -12.81 30.43
N ALA A 562 -23.57 -13.45 29.42
CA ALA A 562 -23.78 -13.09 28.03
C ALA A 562 -25.22 -13.34 27.58
N PHE A 563 -25.90 -14.38 28.08
CA PHE A 563 -27.31 -14.60 27.81
C PHE A 563 -28.19 -13.44 28.32
N GLN A 564 -27.99 -12.97 29.56
CA GLN A 564 -28.75 -11.83 30.07
C GLN A 564 -28.44 -10.54 29.29
N LEU A 565 -27.17 -10.26 28.98
CA LEU A 565 -26.80 -9.07 28.20
C LEU A 565 -27.37 -9.08 26.77
N VAL A 566 -27.54 -10.25 26.15
CA VAL A 566 -28.27 -10.38 24.87
C VAL A 566 -29.77 -10.19 25.08
N LYS A 567 -30.37 -10.85 26.08
CA LYS A 567 -31.80 -10.77 26.39
C LYS A 567 -32.29 -9.37 26.75
N GLU A 568 -31.43 -8.58 27.41
CA GLU A 568 -31.69 -7.18 27.75
C GLU A 568 -31.20 -6.17 26.69
N ASN A 569 -30.59 -6.65 25.58
CA ASN A 569 -29.98 -5.84 24.52
C ASN A 569 -28.95 -4.80 25.03
N LYS A 570 -28.07 -5.23 25.96
CA LYS A 570 -27.02 -4.40 26.61
C LYS A 570 -25.59 -4.72 26.14
N ILE A 571 -25.42 -5.56 25.12
CA ILE A 571 -24.11 -5.86 24.52
C ILE A 571 -23.55 -4.58 23.86
N LYS A 572 -22.31 -4.20 24.24
CA LYS A 572 -21.66 -2.94 23.77
C LYS A 572 -21.48 -2.82 22.24
N LYS A 573 -21.60 -3.92 21.50
CA LYS A 573 -21.55 -3.95 20.02
C LYS A 573 -22.91 -3.67 19.34
N GLY A 574 -24.00 -3.54 20.12
CA GLY A 574 -25.36 -3.40 19.62
C GLY A 574 -26.13 -4.73 19.59
N ASP A 575 -27.29 -4.71 18.93
CA ASP A 575 -28.26 -5.81 18.88
C ASP A 575 -27.66 -7.08 18.24
N VAL A 576 -27.43 -8.08 19.08
CA VAL A 576 -26.84 -9.36 18.68
C VAL A 576 -27.79 -10.20 17.82
N LEU A 577 -29.10 -10.15 18.08
CA LEU A 577 -30.08 -10.96 17.38
C LEU A 577 -30.29 -10.44 15.96
N SER A 578 -30.52 -9.13 15.81
CA SER A 578 -30.69 -8.50 14.49
C SER A 578 -29.42 -8.58 13.64
N VAL A 579 -28.22 -8.36 14.23
CA VAL A 579 -26.95 -8.46 13.50
C VAL A 579 -26.66 -9.90 13.06
N ALA A 580 -26.91 -10.90 13.91
CA ALA A 580 -26.74 -12.31 13.54
C ALA A 580 -27.78 -12.81 12.52
N GLN A 581 -29.02 -12.34 12.60
CA GLN A 581 -30.06 -12.60 11.59
C GLN A 581 -29.64 -12.09 10.21
N LEU A 582 -29.22 -10.82 10.12
CA LEU A 582 -28.74 -10.22 8.87
C LEU A 582 -27.49 -10.93 8.34
N ALA A 583 -26.55 -11.31 9.22
CA ALA A 583 -25.37 -12.08 8.84
C ALA A 583 -25.72 -13.45 8.24
N GLY A 584 -26.67 -14.19 8.85
CA GLY A 584 -27.17 -15.45 8.30
C GLY A 584 -27.84 -15.29 6.93
N ILE A 585 -28.68 -14.26 6.76
CA ILE A 585 -29.32 -13.95 5.47
C ILE A 585 -28.29 -13.58 4.39
N MET A 586 -27.26 -12.81 4.74
CA MET A 586 -26.17 -12.47 3.84
C MET A 586 -25.28 -13.68 3.49
N ALA A 587 -25.15 -14.64 4.40
CA ALA A 587 -24.34 -15.83 4.22
C ALA A 587 -24.96 -16.83 3.22
N ALA A 588 -26.26 -17.10 3.33
CA ALA A 588 -26.99 -17.92 2.34
C ALA A 588 -26.88 -17.35 0.92
N LYS A 589 -26.90 -16.02 0.76
CA LYS A 589 -26.72 -15.35 -0.55
C LYS A 589 -25.30 -15.48 -1.12
N ARG A 590 -24.35 -16.08 -0.39
CA ARG A 590 -22.93 -16.18 -0.74
C ARG A 590 -22.34 -17.57 -0.51
N THR A 591 -23.15 -18.61 -0.32
CA THR A 591 -22.65 -19.98 -0.08
C THR A 591 -21.71 -20.47 -1.18
N SER A 592 -21.97 -20.13 -2.45
CA SER A 592 -21.07 -20.38 -3.59
C SER A 592 -19.74 -19.60 -3.57
N GLU A 593 -19.64 -18.49 -2.83
CA GLU A 593 -18.36 -17.79 -2.58
C GLU A 593 -17.55 -18.43 -1.44
N LEU A 594 -18.21 -19.22 -0.57
CA LEU A 594 -17.67 -19.71 0.70
C LEU A 594 -17.34 -21.21 0.66
N ILE A 595 -18.11 -22.01 -0.07
CA ILE A 595 -17.97 -23.46 -0.15
C ILE A 595 -17.61 -23.85 -1.60
N PRO A 596 -16.38 -24.33 -1.86
CA PRO A 596 -15.97 -24.75 -3.20
C PRO A 596 -16.91 -25.79 -3.81
N LEU A 597 -17.08 -25.72 -5.14
CA LEU A 597 -17.93 -26.60 -5.94
C LEU A 597 -19.45 -26.55 -5.65
N CYS A 598 -19.91 -25.71 -4.70
CA CYS A 598 -21.32 -25.33 -4.65
C CYS A 598 -21.72 -24.54 -5.90
N HIS A 599 -22.94 -24.77 -6.37
CA HIS A 599 -23.51 -24.02 -7.48
C HIS A 599 -23.95 -22.63 -7.01
N ASN A 600 -23.99 -21.65 -7.91
CA ASN A 600 -24.68 -20.40 -7.64
C ASN A 600 -26.19 -20.60 -7.81
N ILE A 601 -26.99 -20.35 -6.77
CA ILE A 601 -28.43 -20.67 -6.75
C ILE A 601 -29.26 -19.39 -6.58
N HIS A 602 -30.29 -19.23 -7.41
CA HIS A 602 -31.24 -18.11 -7.32
C HIS A 602 -32.26 -18.36 -6.19
N LEU A 603 -31.94 -17.89 -4.98
CA LEU A 603 -32.79 -18.05 -3.81
C LEU A 603 -34.04 -17.16 -3.87
N THR A 604 -35.22 -17.78 -3.70
CA THR A 604 -36.54 -17.13 -3.75
C THR A 604 -37.05 -16.70 -2.37
N LYS A 605 -36.70 -17.43 -1.31
CA LYS A 605 -36.88 -17.01 0.09
C LYS A 605 -35.66 -17.38 0.94
N ILE A 606 -35.28 -16.49 1.85
CA ILE A 606 -34.35 -16.74 2.94
C ILE A 606 -34.99 -16.15 4.19
N ASP A 607 -35.00 -16.92 5.27
CA ASP A 607 -35.64 -16.55 6.54
C ASP A 607 -34.81 -17.18 7.66
N VAL A 608 -34.39 -16.38 8.63
CA VAL A 608 -33.45 -16.78 9.68
C VAL A 608 -34.01 -16.28 11.00
N ASN A 609 -34.15 -17.16 11.98
CA ASN A 609 -34.80 -16.86 13.25
C ASN A 609 -33.87 -17.26 14.40
N LEU A 610 -33.74 -16.38 15.39
CA LEU A 610 -32.90 -16.58 16.56
C LEU A 610 -33.78 -16.52 17.81
N ASN A 611 -33.98 -17.68 18.46
CA ASN A 611 -34.83 -17.83 19.62
C ASN A 611 -33.98 -18.04 20.87
N LEU A 612 -34.16 -17.20 21.90
CA LEU A 612 -33.53 -17.38 23.20
C LEU A 612 -34.16 -18.58 23.93
N VAL A 613 -33.33 -19.46 24.49
CA VAL A 613 -33.75 -20.62 25.29
C VAL A 613 -33.24 -20.43 26.71
N ASP A 614 -34.13 -20.03 27.62
CA ASP A 614 -33.77 -19.65 28.98
C ASP A 614 -33.27 -20.83 29.81
N GLU A 615 -33.77 -22.05 29.58
CA GLU A 615 -33.42 -23.25 30.35
C GLU A 615 -31.96 -23.63 30.16
N THR A 616 -31.42 -23.42 28.95
CA THR A 616 -30.05 -23.79 28.56
C THR A 616 -29.11 -22.60 28.43
N LYS A 617 -29.61 -21.37 28.64
CA LYS A 617 -28.89 -20.10 28.40
C LYS A 617 -28.21 -20.08 27.02
N SER A 618 -28.97 -20.49 26.00
CA SER A 618 -28.52 -20.63 24.61
C SER A 618 -29.42 -19.89 23.64
N ILE A 619 -28.96 -19.71 22.40
CA ILE A 619 -29.78 -19.28 21.28
C ILE A 619 -29.95 -20.45 20.31
N ARG A 620 -31.20 -20.84 20.03
CA ARG A 620 -31.54 -21.73 18.93
C ARG A 620 -31.73 -20.91 17.67
N ILE A 621 -30.88 -21.15 16.68
CA ILE A 621 -30.90 -20.48 15.38
C ILE A 621 -31.49 -21.45 14.37
N THR A 622 -32.52 -21.04 13.63
CA THR A 622 -33.07 -21.80 12.50
C THR A 622 -33.00 -20.98 11.22
N SER A 623 -32.79 -21.64 10.08
CA SER A 623 -32.92 -21.05 8.75
C SER A 623 -33.92 -21.83 7.92
N LEU A 624 -34.64 -21.11 7.05
CA LEU A 624 -35.51 -21.63 6.01
C LEU A 624 -35.07 -20.98 4.69
N VAL A 625 -34.62 -21.80 3.74
CA VAL A 625 -34.18 -21.35 2.42
C VAL A 625 -35.03 -22.01 1.34
N LYS A 626 -35.42 -21.25 0.32
CA LYS A 626 -36.14 -21.74 -0.85
C LYS A 626 -35.51 -21.26 -2.16
N SER A 627 -35.66 -22.08 -3.20
CA SER A 627 -35.33 -21.76 -4.58
C SER A 627 -36.22 -22.60 -5.52
N SER A 628 -36.23 -22.29 -6.80
CA SER A 628 -36.66 -23.22 -7.85
C SER A 628 -35.45 -23.51 -8.74
N GLY A 629 -35.15 -24.79 -9.01
CA GLY A 629 -33.93 -25.13 -9.75
C GLY A 629 -33.53 -26.61 -9.77
N LYS A 630 -32.37 -26.85 -10.40
CA LYS A 630 -31.81 -28.18 -10.74
C LYS A 630 -31.01 -28.85 -9.61
N THR A 631 -30.69 -28.09 -8.56
CA THR A 631 -29.98 -28.54 -7.35
C THR A 631 -30.73 -28.08 -6.10
N GLY A 632 -30.53 -28.78 -4.97
CA GLY A 632 -31.09 -28.39 -3.67
C GLY A 632 -30.35 -27.23 -3.00
N VAL A 633 -30.93 -26.70 -1.92
CA VAL A 633 -30.48 -25.52 -1.16
C VAL A 633 -30.04 -25.83 0.28
N GLU A 634 -29.64 -27.08 0.53
CA GLU A 634 -29.17 -27.54 1.85
C GLU A 634 -27.99 -26.72 2.37
N MET A 635 -27.05 -26.38 1.48
CA MET A 635 -25.80 -25.71 1.85
C MET A 635 -26.06 -24.26 2.25
N GLU A 636 -26.99 -23.59 1.60
CA GLU A 636 -27.40 -22.20 1.88
C GLU A 636 -28.09 -22.12 3.25
N ALA A 637 -28.95 -23.09 3.57
CA ALA A 637 -29.58 -23.19 4.88
C ALA A 637 -28.54 -23.42 6.00
N ILE A 638 -27.62 -24.37 5.81
CA ILE A 638 -26.54 -24.67 6.77
C ILE A 638 -25.60 -23.45 6.93
N THR A 639 -25.19 -22.82 5.83
CA THR A 639 -24.31 -21.64 5.87
C THR A 639 -24.95 -20.49 6.66
N ALA A 640 -26.26 -20.27 6.50
CA ALA A 640 -26.99 -19.24 7.24
C ALA A 640 -26.91 -19.44 8.77
N VAL A 641 -27.21 -20.65 9.27
CA VAL A 641 -27.17 -20.91 10.72
C VAL A 641 -25.75 -20.90 11.27
N THR A 642 -24.77 -21.39 10.50
CA THR A 642 -23.34 -21.36 10.89
C THR A 642 -22.83 -19.93 11.04
N ILE A 643 -23.05 -19.06 10.04
CA ILE A 643 -22.54 -17.67 10.10
C ILE A 643 -23.33 -16.83 11.11
N ALA A 644 -24.64 -17.08 11.30
CA ALA A 644 -25.39 -16.46 12.38
C ALA A 644 -24.81 -16.84 13.76
N ALA A 645 -24.53 -18.13 14.02
CA ALA A 645 -23.92 -18.58 15.27
C ALA A 645 -22.52 -17.96 15.51
N VAL A 646 -21.66 -17.95 14.49
CA VAL A 646 -20.33 -17.30 14.57
C VAL A 646 -20.44 -15.78 14.78
N THR A 647 -21.49 -15.15 14.27
CA THR A 647 -21.76 -13.71 14.50
C THR A 647 -22.17 -13.45 15.95
N VAL A 648 -23.06 -14.27 16.53
CA VAL A 648 -23.37 -14.20 17.98
C VAL A 648 -22.09 -14.39 18.81
N TYR A 649 -21.22 -15.33 18.43
CA TYR A 649 -19.94 -15.54 19.09
C TYR A 649 -19.05 -14.29 19.02
N ASP A 650 -18.88 -13.66 17.85
CA ASP A 650 -18.07 -12.43 17.76
C ASP A 650 -18.64 -11.28 18.60
N MET A 651 -19.97 -11.13 18.62
CA MET A 651 -20.65 -10.10 19.40
C MET A 651 -20.43 -10.29 20.92
N CYS A 652 -20.42 -11.54 21.40
CA CYS A 652 -20.40 -11.86 22.83
C CYS A 652 -19.03 -12.25 23.41
N LYS A 653 -17.99 -12.55 22.60
CA LYS A 653 -16.66 -13.04 23.08
C LYS A 653 -15.86 -12.09 23.97
N ALA A 654 -16.34 -10.86 24.17
CA ALA A 654 -15.79 -9.90 25.11
C ALA A 654 -16.39 -10.00 26.52
N VAL A 655 -17.50 -10.74 26.67
CA VAL A 655 -18.17 -11.02 27.95
C VAL A 655 -17.69 -12.36 28.50
N THR A 656 -17.78 -13.43 27.70
CA THR A 656 -17.34 -14.77 28.10
C THR A 656 -16.58 -15.50 27.00
N ARG A 657 -15.80 -16.50 27.40
CA ARG A 657 -15.04 -17.42 26.52
C ARG A 657 -15.62 -18.84 26.50
N GLU A 658 -16.64 -19.11 27.31
CA GLU A 658 -17.24 -20.43 27.52
C GLU A 658 -18.28 -20.81 26.46
N MET A 659 -18.48 -19.95 25.45
CA MET A 659 -19.51 -20.16 24.44
C MET A 659 -19.17 -21.36 23.55
N VAL A 660 -20.20 -22.17 23.26
CA VAL A 660 -20.09 -23.35 22.40
C VAL A 660 -21.13 -23.24 21.30
N ILE A 661 -20.72 -23.43 20.05
CA ILE A 661 -21.62 -23.62 18.91
C ILE A 661 -21.76 -25.14 18.69
N SER A 662 -22.98 -25.64 18.71
CA SER A 662 -23.33 -27.05 18.54
C SER A 662 -24.49 -27.24 17.57
N ASP A 663 -24.82 -28.49 17.27
CA ASP A 663 -26.06 -28.89 16.60
C ASP A 663 -26.32 -28.21 15.24
N ILE A 664 -25.25 -27.85 14.53
CA ILE A 664 -25.31 -27.40 13.13
C ILE A 664 -25.73 -28.61 12.28
N ARG A 665 -27.03 -28.72 11.99
CA ARG A 665 -27.60 -29.82 11.18
C ARG A 665 -28.71 -29.35 10.25
N LEU A 666 -28.85 -30.05 9.13
CA LEU A 666 -30.06 -30.00 8.32
C LEU A 666 -31.20 -30.65 9.13
N ILE A 667 -32.37 -30.01 9.15
CA ILE A 667 -33.59 -30.48 9.82
C ILE A 667 -34.59 -31.02 8.80
N GLU A 668 -34.72 -30.35 7.66
CA GLU A 668 -35.64 -30.72 6.59
C GLU A 668 -35.03 -30.35 5.24
N LYS A 669 -35.36 -31.12 4.21
CA LYS A 669 -35.37 -30.62 2.83
C LYS A 669 -36.50 -31.27 2.03
N THR A 670 -37.04 -30.53 1.09
CA THR A 670 -38.05 -31.02 0.15
C THR A 670 -37.72 -30.63 -1.29
N GLY A 671 -38.11 -31.50 -2.23
CA GLY A 671 -37.99 -31.32 -3.67
C GLY A 671 -36.72 -31.93 -4.29
N GLY A 672 -36.91 -32.93 -5.15
CA GLY A 672 -35.86 -33.47 -6.03
C GLY A 672 -35.95 -34.97 -6.30
N GLN A 673 -35.03 -35.47 -7.14
CA GLN A 673 -34.97 -36.88 -7.56
C GLN A 673 -34.61 -37.88 -6.45
N ARG A 674 -34.13 -37.43 -5.29
CA ARG A 674 -33.72 -38.29 -4.16
C ARG A 674 -34.75 -38.36 -3.02
N GLY A 675 -35.94 -37.82 -3.24
CA GLY A 675 -36.97 -37.70 -2.21
C GLY A 675 -36.68 -36.59 -1.20
N ASP A 676 -37.68 -36.37 -0.34
CA ASP A 676 -37.61 -35.43 0.77
C ASP A 676 -36.89 -36.07 1.96
N TYR A 677 -36.30 -35.25 2.84
CA TYR A 677 -35.62 -35.72 4.05
C TYR A 677 -36.07 -34.88 5.25
N PHE A 678 -36.35 -35.56 6.35
CA PHE A 678 -36.65 -34.97 7.64
C PHE A 678 -35.73 -35.63 8.67
N ALA A 679 -35.04 -34.83 9.48
CA ALA A 679 -34.22 -35.33 10.56
C ALA A 679 -35.11 -35.92 11.67
N GLU A 680 -34.70 -37.06 12.23
CA GLU A 680 -35.25 -37.54 13.49
C GLU A 680 -34.96 -36.50 14.59
N LYS A 681 -35.97 -36.26 15.43
CA LYS A 681 -36.08 -35.04 16.26
C LYS A 681 -35.06 -34.98 17.40
#